data_AF-A0A947RCT7-F1
#
_entry.id   AF-A0A947RCT7-F1
#
_cell.length_a   1.000
_cell.length_b   1.000
_cell.length_c   1.000
_cell.angle_alpha   90.00
_cell.angle_beta   90.00
_cell.angle_gamma   90.00
#
_symmetry.space_group_name_H-M   'P 1'
#
loop_
_entity.id
_entity.type
_entity.pdbx_description
1 polymer ?
#
loop_
_entity_poly.entity_id
_entity_poly.type
_entity_poly.pdbx_seq_one_letter_code
_entity_poly.pdbx_strand_id
1 'polypeptide(L)'
;EVVDITNFMSMAPCTDCAKIKSVELNNDGNLVVSIGLKHPFAVGDPAKPITGRNRADLHVFNIEGIVISNAPGESYPLLNESVSGFELVNANGYTSYLDPIIDSIFPTDASVHPYILHFADYSQGNFDASNPMGFASVTSPPPTGNLVMAMGCDYDYRDYVFDLPWDPIEFIFAPSCTYAVSSASKIFRFNPEYRIPQHFKKAASEVSVEIVSNNLIFYDSGSTAQLEIHVVDPNDGVPVGVNLNMMLADSSVDDIVLYIPGLVNSLIVLDGNNSASGTGHDPTDPLVYETTITNTELAAAGIYRGLVKVTDNYAPGQNANPLLEGMDGIGRVDPTETPLNAKFHIPEFVTYQAFNIEVSWGTDLPVAILTTVPANGIISEYRTIELHGETSYDPDGIIVSYEFDFDWDGREENFVADETNTTGVIMTTPYTEIGTYLAGLRVRDNIGAPGYDSAVVTVQEGCVIFVDDDNTMGPWDGSEDYPFQYVQDAVDVVYGIFNDGDPSNNEPCAIWVLPGVYNEDPTGGPGSDQAGVYINQLPDMLIHGEGRPQLVMHPYTGPGTPSAIHGYKSNGLIIEGFEITGAYTYEAAIFMENSHGSVVRDNIVTPAPNVGFRKFFHGKNCNGVTVHKNNVDDMMLVESPNSTVFYFEACNNGDVNYNKCRRLSHDGSSPTQTKMAYVTSLTTNAEISRNIFGEYHRTANSTSSVELRVFSTTGGNNHIFNNLVYDLSFENLNPSGTSMNWAIYALSSSNMEIYNNTFDSIGSGSAVFGSTYGIQLNSSNGPDIYNNIISNLYGPSFGISYGIWANSTNTPDVTYSDVWNLSGFATYRYYWKAVEGTGCIEADPMYVTPGSDYHLQSGSPCEGTGDGGDDMGCYGGSTPLP
;
A
#
# COMPACT_ATOMS: atom_id res chain seq x y z
N GLU A 1 -15.43 37.54 -6.64
CA GLU A 1 -15.25 38.50 -7.76
C GLU A 1 -16.41 38.36 -8.73
N VAL A 2 -16.84 39.44 -9.39
CA VAL A 2 -17.82 39.32 -10.48
C VAL A 2 -17.04 38.94 -11.74
N VAL A 3 -17.08 37.65 -12.09
CA VAL A 3 -16.49 37.17 -13.35
C VAL A 3 -17.43 37.58 -14.49
N ASP A 4 -16.89 38.36 -15.45
CA ASP A 4 -17.60 38.74 -16.66
C ASP A 4 -17.72 37.52 -17.59
N ILE A 5 -18.80 36.76 -17.44
CA ILE A 5 -19.08 35.56 -18.26
C ILE A 5 -19.74 35.90 -19.60
N THR A 6 -19.79 37.17 -20.02
CA THR A 6 -20.43 37.56 -21.30
C THR A 6 -19.79 36.86 -22.50
N ASN A 7 -18.53 36.44 -22.38
CA ASN A 7 -17.82 35.66 -23.41
C ASN A 7 -18.22 34.18 -23.47
N PHE A 8 -18.82 33.60 -22.42
CA PHE A 8 -19.18 32.17 -22.39
C PHE A 8 -20.44 31.88 -23.24
N MET A 9 -21.30 32.88 -23.45
CA MET A 9 -22.55 32.75 -24.21
C MET A 9 -22.39 33.06 -25.71
N SER A 10 -21.16 33.29 -26.21
CA SER A 10 -20.92 33.65 -27.62
C SER A 10 -21.13 32.50 -28.62
N MET A 11 -21.53 31.31 -28.15
CA MET A 11 -21.70 30.10 -28.98
C MET A 11 -23.17 29.69 -29.19
N ALA A 12 -24.13 30.49 -28.73
CA ALA A 12 -25.54 30.33 -29.08
C ALA A 12 -25.80 30.77 -30.54
N PRO A 13 -26.94 30.42 -31.18
CA PRO A 13 -27.33 30.92 -32.51
C PRO A 13 -27.43 32.46 -32.63
N CYS A 14 -27.15 33.17 -31.55
CA CYS A 14 -27.05 34.61 -31.40
C CYS A 14 -26.07 34.90 -30.25
N THR A 15 -25.07 35.74 -30.50
CA THR A 15 -24.06 36.14 -29.51
C THR A 15 -24.61 37.07 -28.41
N ASP A 16 -25.88 37.47 -28.51
CA ASP A 16 -26.52 38.44 -27.63
C ASP A 16 -27.90 37.97 -27.12
N CYS A 17 -28.24 36.68 -27.10
CA CYS A 17 -29.57 36.26 -26.63
C CYS A 17 -29.73 36.13 -25.12
N ALA A 18 -28.65 36.19 -24.34
CA ALA A 18 -28.72 36.12 -22.89
C ALA A 18 -27.78 37.17 -22.29
N LYS A 19 -28.21 37.85 -21.23
CA LYS A 19 -27.40 38.84 -20.50
C LYS A 19 -27.69 38.76 -19.02
N ILE A 20 -26.64 38.78 -18.21
CA ILE A 20 -26.78 39.01 -16.78
C ILE A 20 -26.84 40.52 -16.54
N LYS A 21 -27.88 40.97 -15.85
CA LYS A 21 -28.07 42.37 -15.47
C LYS A 21 -27.45 42.67 -14.11
N SER A 22 -27.58 41.77 -13.15
CA SER A 22 -27.02 41.91 -11.81
C SER A 22 -26.80 40.55 -11.15
N VAL A 23 -25.83 40.51 -10.25
CA VAL A 23 -25.60 39.43 -9.28
C VAL A 23 -25.45 40.12 -7.93
N GLU A 24 -26.38 39.91 -7.02
CA GLU A 24 -26.43 40.57 -5.72
C GLU A 24 -26.89 39.62 -4.63
N LEU A 25 -26.63 39.93 -3.35
CA LEU A 25 -27.27 39.22 -2.25
C LEU A 25 -28.54 39.96 -1.85
N ASN A 26 -29.64 39.25 -1.64
CA ASN A 26 -30.82 39.86 -1.03
C ASN A 26 -30.60 40.08 0.48
N ASN A 27 -31.58 40.69 1.15
CA ASN A 27 -31.48 40.99 2.57
C ASN A 27 -31.42 39.74 3.48
N ASP A 28 -31.74 38.56 2.94
CA ASP A 28 -31.73 37.29 3.65
C ASP A 28 -30.41 36.53 3.46
N GLY A 29 -29.46 37.09 2.70
CA GLY A 29 -28.15 36.47 2.41
C GLY A 29 -28.15 35.56 1.18
N ASN A 30 -29.28 35.44 0.48
CA ASN A 30 -29.40 34.59 -0.71
C ASN A 30 -28.82 35.28 -1.94
N LEU A 31 -28.17 34.52 -2.81
CA LEU A 31 -27.66 35.00 -4.09
C LEU A 31 -28.83 35.23 -5.06
N VAL A 32 -28.93 36.44 -5.60
CA VAL A 32 -29.91 36.84 -6.62
C VAL A 32 -29.19 37.15 -7.92
N VAL A 33 -29.52 36.42 -8.98
CA VAL A 33 -28.99 36.64 -10.32
C VAL A 33 -30.12 37.10 -11.24
N SER A 34 -29.98 38.30 -11.82
CA SER A 34 -30.96 38.86 -12.77
C SER A 34 -30.52 38.59 -14.20
N ILE A 35 -31.32 37.85 -14.97
CA ILE A 35 -30.95 37.35 -16.30
C ILE A 35 -32.00 37.77 -17.32
N GLY A 36 -31.54 38.38 -18.41
CA GLY A 36 -32.33 38.82 -19.55
C GLY A 36 -32.15 37.87 -20.72
N LEU A 37 -33.25 37.44 -21.32
CA LEU A 37 -33.24 36.65 -22.56
C LEU A 37 -33.85 37.45 -23.71
N LYS A 38 -33.20 37.41 -24.87
CA LYS A 38 -33.60 38.05 -26.13
C LYS A 38 -33.85 36.97 -27.18
N HIS A 39 -34.83 37.20 -28.05
CA HIS A 39 -35.18 36.24 -29.08
C HIS A 39 -34.12 36.22 -30.22
N PRO A 40 -33.60 35.04 -30.64
CA PRO A 40 -32.52 34.91 -31.63
C PRO A 40 -32.83 35.44 -33.02
N PHE A 41 -34.12 35.42 -33.39
CA PHE A 41 -34.57 35.85 -34.70
C PHE A 41 -35.16 37.26 -34.67
N ALA A 42 -34.64 38.16 -35.51
CA ALA A 42 -35.18 39.50 -35.72
C ALA A 42 -36.51 39.44 -36.49
N VAL A 43 -37.45 40.34 -36.17
CA VAL A 43 -38.66 40.54 -36.99
C VAL A 43 -38.24 41.23 -38.28
N GLY A 44 -38.37 40.57 -39.43
CA GLY A 44 -38.17 41.24 -40.72
C GLY A 44 -39.20 42.36 -40.90
N ASP A 45 -38.72 43.57 -41.23
CA ASP A 45 -39.48 44.81 -41.48
C ASP A 45 -40.57 45.15 -40.43
N PRO A 46 -40.30 46.05 -39.46
CA PRO A 46 -41.26 46.42 -38.41
C PRO A 46 -42.56 47.06 -38.94
N ALA A 47 -42.64 47.41 -40.23
CA ALA A 47 -43.87 47.89 -40.86
C ALA A 47 -44.84 46.78 -41.31
N LYS A 48 -44.46 45.50 -41.21
CA LYS A 48 -45.31 44.35 -41.56
C LYS A 48 -45.53 43.46 -40.33
N PRO A 49 -46.70 43.53 -39.65
CA PRO A 49 -46.99 42.57 -38.58
C PRO A 49 -46.96 41.15 -39.15
N ILE A 50 -46.15 40.26 -38.56
CA ILE A 50 -46.12 38.83 -38.90
C ILE A 50 -47.45 38.21 -38.41
N THR A 51 -48.50 38.28 -39.23
CA THR A 51 -49.76 37.61 -38.94
C THR A 51 -49.75 36.20 -39.52
N GLY A 52 -49.71 35.18 -38.65
CA GLY A 52 -50.45 33.94 -38.83
C GLY A 52 -49.77 32.71 -39.46
N ARG A 53 -48.54 32.76 -39.99
CA ARG A 53 -47.84 31.55 -40.50
C ARG A 53 -46.32 31.48 -40.32
N ASN A 54 -45.65 32.60 -40.03
CA ASN A 54 -44.18 32.69 -39.97
C ASN A 54 -43.64 33.18 -38.61
N ARG A 55 -44.41 33.00 -37.53
CA ARG A 55 -44.01 33.40 -36.17
C ARG A 55 -43.47 32.18 -35.42
N ALA A 56 -42.17 32.20 -35.12
CA ALA A 56 -41.53 31.24 -34.23
C ALA A 56 -41.32 31.94 -32.89
N ASP A 57 -42.14 31.63 -31.89
CA ASP A 57 -41.98 32.17 -30.54
C ASP A 57 -41.08 31.21 -29.73
N LEU A 58 -40.21 31.78 -28.91
CA LEU A 58 -39.32 31.02 -28.05
C LEU A 58 -40.01 30.84 -26.69
N HIS A 59 -40.19 29.58 -26.29
CA HIS A 59 -40.74 29.23 -24.99
C HIS A 59 -39.61 28.68 -24.12
N VAL A 60 -39.34 29.35 -23.00
CA VAL A 60 -38.36 28.91 -22.02
C VAL A 60 -39.13 28.26 -20.88
N PHE A 61 -38.95 26.95 -20.73
CA PHE A 61 -39.76 26.13 -19.82
C PHE A 61 -39.04 25.79 -18.52
N ASN A 62 -37.71 25.81 -18.48
CA ASN A 62 -36.95 25.57 -17.25
C ASN A 62 -35.58 26.24 -17.28
N ILE A 63 -35.15 26.72 -16.12
CA ILE A 63 -33.80 27.21 -15.87
C ILE A 63 -33.29 26.45 -14.65
N GLU A 64 -32.24 25.66 -14.84
CA GLU A 64 -31.63 24.84 -13.79
C GLU A 64 -30.20 25.30 -13.54
N GLY A 65 -29.81 25.31 -12.26
CA GLY A 65 -28.46 25.62 -11.80
C GLY A 65 -27.87 24.39 -11.10
N ILE A 66 -26.63 24.04 -11.43
CA ILE A 66 -25.92 22.89 -10.84
C ILE A 66 -24.82 23.43 -9.92
N VAL A 67 -24.76 22.91 -8.70
CA VAL A 67 -23.73 23.23 -7.69
C VAL A 67 -22.70 22.11 -7.68
N ILE A 68 -21.40 22.45 -7.72
CA ILE A 68 -20.30 21.50 -7.59
C ILE A 68 -19.51 21.86 -6.33
N SER A 69 -19.39 20.92 -5.39
CA SER A 69 -18.57 21.09 -4.17
C SER A 69 -17.34 20.20 -4.20
N ASN A 70 -16.22 20.70 -3.69
CA ASN A 70 -14.92 20.00 -3.64
C ASN A 70 -14.69 19.16 -2.36
N ALA A 71 -15.70 18.95 -1.51
CA ALA A 71 -15.54 18.21 -0.26
C ALA A 71 -16.19 16.81 -0.33
N PRO A 72 -15.45 15.72 -0.03
CA PRO A 72 -16.06 14.43 0.25
C PRO A 72 -16.82 14.51 1.59
N GLY A 73 -18.07 14.04 1.62
CA GLY A 73 -18.68 13.58 2.88
C GLY A 73 -19.89 14.32 3.44
N GLU A 74 -20.38 15.44 2.88
CA GLU A 74 -21.64 16.04 3.38
C GLU A 74 -22.68 16.27 2.28
N SER A 75 -23.87 15.70 2.52
CA SER A 75 -25.05 15.86 1.66
C SER A 75 -25.91 17.01 2.18
N TYR A 76 -26.20 17.99 1.34
CA TYR A 76 -27.23 19.01 1.61
C TYR A 76 -28.30 18.98 0.53
N PRO A 77 -29.57 18.65 0.86
CA PRO A 77 -30.67 18.83 -0.08
C PRO A 77 -31.03 20.32 -0.17
N LEU A 78 -31.08 20.87 -1.38
CA LEU A 78 -31.70 22.17 -1.64
C LEU A 78 -33.21 22.05 -1.43
N LEU A 79 -33.70 22.51 -0.28
CA LEU A 79 -35.13 22.69 -0.02
C LEU A 79 -35.56 24.08 -0.47
N ASN A 80 -36.46 24.16 -1.46
CA ASN A 80 -37.39 25.28 -1.54
C ASN A 80 -38.53 24.96 -0.57
N GLU A 81 -38.62 25.65 0.57
CA GLU A 81 -39.71 25.42 1.52
C GLU A 81 -41.06 25.84 0.94
N SER A 82 -41.78 24.89 0.33
CA SER A 82 -43.18 24.57 0.66
C SER A 82 -43.60 23.27 -0.06
N VAL A 83 -43.64 22.18 0.71
CA VAL A 83 -43.71 20.78 0.25
C VAL A 83 -45.15 20.24 0.21
N SER A 84 -45.54 19.51 -0.84
CA SER A 84 -46.10 18.14 -0.73
C SER A 84 -46.39 17.47 -2.08
N GLY A 85 -45.66 16.37 -2.36
CA GLY A 85 -46.10 15.27 -3.24
C GLY A 85 -45.59 15.33 -4.68
N PHE A 86 -44.48 14.65 -4.97
CA PHE A 86 -44.36 13.46 -5.85
C PHE A 86 -42.89 13.01 -5.91
N GLU A 87 -42.68 11.71 -6.06
CA GLU A 87 -41.41 10.99 -6.05
C GLU A 87 -40.51 11.29 -7.26
N LEU A 88 -39.20 11.29 -6.98
CA LEU A 88 -38.02 10.92 -7.78
C LEU A 88 -38.11 11.03 -9.31
N VAL A 89 -37.25 11.89 -9.87
CA VAL A 89 -36.59 11.63 -11.16
C VAL A 89 -35.08 11.72 -10.94
N ASN A 90 -34.51 10.54 -11.09
CA ASN A 90 -33.14 10.10 -11.22
C ASN A 90 -32.56 10.43 -12.60
N ALA A 91 -31.23 10.27 -12.68
CA ALA A 91 -30.45 10.10 -13.91
C ALA A 91 -30.46 11.30 -14.89
N ASN A 92 -29.41 11.39 -15.70
CA ASN A 92 -29.32 12.27 -16.88
C ASN A 92 -28.74 13.68 -16.64
N GLY A 93 -27.48 13.73 -16.18
CA GLY A 93 -26.38 14.32 -16.97
C GLY A 93 -26.16 15.85 -17.02
N TYR A 94 -24.87 16.22 -16.93
CA TYR A 94 -24.11 17.41 -17.43
C TYR A 94 -24.34 18.82 -16.86
N THR A 95 -23.35 19.70 -16.64
CA THR A 95 -21.85 19.75 -16.71
C THR A 95 -21.37 21.08 -16.07
N SER A 96 -20.09 21.22 -15.69
CA SER A 96 -19.26 22.39 -16.10
C SER A 96 -17.91 21.96 -16.66
N TYR A 97 -17.39 22.83 -17.53
CA TYR A 97 -15.97 23.09 -17.74
C TYR A 97 -15.17 23.17 -16.43
N LEU A 98 -13.89 22.84 -16.34
CA LEU A 98 -12.91 22.06 -17.10
C LEU A 98 -11.63 22.53 -16.41
N ASP A 99 -11.21 21.77 -15.41
CA ASP A 99 -9.98 21.96 -14.65
C ASP A 99 -8.78 21.86 -15.62
N PRO A 100 -7.71 22.66 -15.45
CA PRO A 100 -6.45 22.54 -16.20
C PRO A 100 -5.85 21.11 -16.30
N ILE A 101 -6.29 20.15 -15.47
CA ILE A 101 -5.95 18.73 -15.57
C ILE A 101 -6.56 18.05 -16.83
N ILE A 102 -7.78 18.42 -17.24
CA ILE A 102 -8.45 17.79 -18.41
C ILE A 102 -7.79 18.20 -19.74
N ASP A 103 -7.24 19.41 -19.82
CA ASP A 103 -6.49 19.90 -20.99
C ASP A 103 -5.13 19.17 -21.16
N SER A 104 -4.63 18.53 -20.10
CA SER A 104 -3.35 17.80 -20.11
C SER A 104 -3.48 16.34 -20.58
N ILE A 105 -4.67 15.74 -20.46
CA ILE A 105 -4.93 14.33 -20.78
C ILE A 105 -5.45 14.16 -22.23
N PHE A 106 -6.18 15.15 -22.76
CA PHE A 106 -6.65 15.18 -24.15
C PHE A 106 -6.24 16.49 -24.85
N PRO A 107 -5.03 16.56 -25.43
CA PRO A 107 -4.55 17.76 -26.09
C PRO A 107 -5.32 17.95 -27.40
N THR A 108 -6.22 18.93 -27.46
CA THR A 108 -6.89 19.28 -28.72
C THR A 108 -6.76 20.78 -28.98
N ASP A 109 -5.95 21.14 -29.99
CA ASP A 109 -5.83 22.49 -30.55
C ASP A 109 -7.11 22.97 -31.30
N ALA A 110 -8.31 22.53 -30.90
CA ALA A 110 -9.56 22.76 -31.63
C ALA A 110 -10.52 23.71 -30.90
N SER A 111 -11.00 24.73 -31.61
CA SER A 111 -11.75 25.86 -31.06
C SER A 111 -13.29 25.69 -30.99
N VAL A 112 -13.85 24.48 -30.81
CA VAL A 112 -15.32 24.28 -30.73
C VAL A 112 -15.69 22.98 -29.96
N HIS A 113 -16.61 23.07 -28.98
CA HIS A 113 -17.16 21.91 -28.23
C HIS A 113 -18.68 21.69 -28.52
N PRO A 114 -19.16 20.46 -28.77
CA PRO A 114 -20.59 20.14 -28.89
C PRO A 114 -21.08 19.17 -27.78
N TYR A 115 -21.97 19.62 -26.89
CA TYR A 115 -22.71 18.73 -25.96
C TYR A 115 -24.22 18.96 -26.08
N ILE A 116 -25.03 17.90 -25.93
CA ILE A 116 -26.51 17.94 -25.95
C ILE A 116 -27.06 17.04 -24.82
N LEU A 117 -27.92 17.59 -23.94
CA LEU A 117 -28.91 16.79 -23.19
C LEU A 117 -30.20 16.69 -23.99
N HIS A 118 -30.86 15.54 -23.93
CA HIS A 118 -32.20 15.37 -24.46
C HIS A 118 -33.10 14.62 -23.48
N PHE A 119 -34.35 15.07 -23.35
CA PHE A 119 -35.47 14.31 -22.77
C PHE A 119 -36.59 14.23 -23.82
N ALA A 120 -37.20 13.06 -24.01
CA ALA A 120 -38.41 12.92 -24.84
C ALA A 120 -39.41 11.89 -24.27
N ASP A 121 -40.70 12.25 -24.39
CA ASP A 121 -41.91 11.50 -24.02
C ASP A 121 -42.34 10.54 -25.15
N TYR A 122 -42.57 9.26 -24.81
CA TYR A 122 -42.93 8.20 -25.75
C TYR A 122 -44.45 7.95 -25.89
N SER A 123 -45.32 8.80 -25.36
CA SER A 123 -46.77 8.57 -25.46
C SER A 123 -47.35 8.95 -26.84
N GLN A 124 -47.94 7.98 -27.55
CA GLN A 124 -48.57 8.18 -28.88
C GLN A 124 -49.98 8.83 -28.84
N GLY A 125 -50.17 9.91 -28.07
CA GLY A 125 -51.46 10.60 -27.91
C GLY A 125 -51.57 11.95 -28.64
N ASN A 126 -52.72 12.23 -29.28
CA ASN A 126 -53.06 13.58 -29.77
C ASN A 126 -53.37 14.54 -28.60
N PHE A 127 -52.89 15.78 -28.69
CA PHE A 127 -53.27 16.86 -27.77
C PHE A 127 -54.73 17.30 -28.00
N ASP A 128 -55.59 17.10 -26.99
CA ASP A 128 -57.01 17.52 -26.98
C ASP A 128 -57.21 18.73 -26.05
N ALA A 129 -57.60 19.88 -26.61
CA ALA A 129 -57.80 21.12 -25.86
C ALA A 129 -59.12 21.18 -25.06
N SER A 130 -60.00 20.18 -25.19
CA SER A 130 -61.29 20.11 -24.50
C SER A 130 -61.29 19.15 -23.30
N ASN A 131 -60.20 18.42 -23.10
CA ASN A 131 -59.96 17.56 -21.95
C ASN A 131 -58.79 18.12 -21.12
N PRO A 132 -59.03 18.82 -19.98
CA PRO A 132 -57.97 19.43 -19.18
C PRO A 132 -57.13 18.43 -18.36
N MET A 133 -57.09 17.14 -18.74
CA MET A 133 -56.22 16.13 -18.12
C MET A 133 -55.07 15.64 -19.03
N GLY A 134 -54.66 16.43 -20.03
CA GLY A 134 -53.44 16.17 -20.84
C GLY A 134 -52.15 16.76 -20.26
N PHE A 135 -52.25 17.60 -19.24
CA PHE A 135 -51.24 17.87 -18.22
C PHE A 135 -52.03 18.08 -16.94
N ALA A 136 -51.74 17.32 -15.88
CA ALA A 136 -52.34 17.63 -14.59
C ALA A 136 -51.95 19.07 -14.22
N SER A 137 -52.97 19.91 -14.06
CA SER A 137 -52.86 21.26 -13.55
C SER A 137 -52.12 21.25 -12.20
N VAL A 138 -50.87 21.71 -12.17
CA VAL A 138 -50.16 21.98 -10.91
C VAL A 138 -50.34 23.46 -10.57
N THR A 139 -51.52 23.71 -9.98
CA THR A 139 -51.95 24.86 -9.16
C THR A 139 -51.92 26.29 -9.73
N SER A 140 -53.09 26.93 -9.65
CA SER A 140 -53.25 28.38 -9.61
C SER A 140 -52.92 28.90 -8.19
N PRO A 141 -52.16 30.00 -8.05
CA PRO A 141 -51.66 30.86 -9.13
C PRO A 141 -50.42 30.26 -9.80
N PRO A 142 -50.18 30.56 -11.09
CA PRO A 142 -49.00 30.06 -11.80
C PRO A 142 -47.71 30.58 -11.14
N PRO A 143 -46.62 29.80 -11.15
CA PRO A 143 -45.31 30.32 -10.77
C PRO A 143 -44.98 31.50 -11.71
N THR A 144 -44.51 32.60 -11.13
CA THR A 144 -43.99 33.72 -11.91
C THR A 144 -42.64 33.31 -12.48
N GLY A 145 -42.53 33.10 -13.80
CA GLY A 145 -41.25 32.71 -14.41
C GLY A 145 -41.24 32.19 -15.85
N ASN A 146 -42.37 31.70 -16.39
CA ASN A 146 -42.39 31.21 -17.78
C ASN A 146 -42.23 32.37 -18.78
N LEU A 147 -41.11 32.40 -19.50
CA LEU A 147 -40.81 33.38 -20.54
C LEU A 147 -41.33 32.86 -21.89
N VAL A 148 -42.46 33.43 -22.33
CA VAL A 148 -42.90 33.33 -23.74
C VAL A 148 -42.39 34.58 -24.45
N MET A 149 -41.25 34.43 -25.14
CA MET A 149 -40.65 35.51 -25.89
C MET A 149 -41.24 35.55 -27.29
N ALA A 150 -41.90 36.67 -27.61
CA ALA A 150 -42.36 36.90 -28.96
C ALA A 150 -41.15 36.99 -29.91
N MET A 151 -41.26 36.40 -31.11
CA MET A 151 -40.24 36.54 -32.14
C MET A 151 -39.77 38.00 -32.28
N GLY A 152 -38.48 38.24 -32.05
CA GLY A 152 -37.82 39.55 -32.16
C GLY A 152 -38.07 40.53 -31.01
N CYS A 153 -38.57 40.08 -29.86
CA CYS A 153 -38.52 40.88 -28.63
C CYS A 153 -37.07 41.05 -28.14
N ASP A 154 -36.78 42.22 -27.56
CA ASP A 154 -35.51 42.52 -26.89
C ASP A 154 -35.44 41.83 -25.51
N TYR A 155 -34.36 42.01 -24.76
CA TYR A 155 -34.15 41.32 -23.47
C TYR A 155 -35.33 41.49 -22.48
N ASP A 156 -35.92 40.38 -22.04
CA ASP A 156 -36.81 40.32 -20.88
C ASP A 156 -36.06 39.74 -19.67
N TYR A 157 -35.90 40.55 -18.61
CA TYR A 157 -35.07 40.23 -17.42
C TYR A 157 -35.91 39.64 -16.28
N ARG A 158 -35.38 38.59 -15.63
CA ARG A 158 -35.97 37.93 -14.46
C ARG A 158 -34.92 37.67 -13.39
N ASP A 159 -35.32 37.76 -12.13
CA ASP A 159 -34.45 37.51 -10.97
C ASP A 159 -34.61 36.07 -10.50
N TYR A 160 -33.49 35.38 -10.27
CA TYR A 160 -33.41 34.02 -9.76
C TYR A 160 -32.70 34.06 -8.41
N VAL A 161 -33.32 33.48 -7.38
CA VAL A 161 -32.82 33.51 -5.99
C VAL A 161 -32.31 32.12 -5.61
N PHE A 162 -31.08 32.04 -5.11
CA PHE A 162 -30.38 30.82 -4.71
C PHE A 162 -29.98 30.92 -3.24
N ASP A 163 -30.32 29.88 -2.47
CA ASP A 163 -29.91 29.70 -1.08
C ASP A 163 -28.64 28.83 -1.08
N LEU A 164 -27.47 29.42 -0.74
CA LEU A 164 -26.16 28.78 -0.85
C LEU A 164 -25.40 28.86 0.49
N PRO A 165 -24.68 27.80 0.90
CA PRO A 165 -23.87 27.83 2.12
C PRO A 165 -22.63 28.75 2.02
N TRP A 166 -21.97 28.98 3.15
CA TRP A 166 -21.00 30.07 3.38
C TRP A 166 -19.57 29.80 2.89
N ASP A 167 -19.33 28.67 2.22
CA ASP A 167 -18.03 28.29 1.67
C ASP A 167 -17.87 28.73 0.20
N PRO A 168 -16.64 28.73 -0.36
CA PRO A 168 -16.43 29.00 -1.77
C PRO A 168 -17.12 27.92 -2.60
N ILE A 169 -18.17 28.30 -3.34
CA ILE A 169 -18.94 27.40 -4.20
C ILE A 169 -18.78 27.83 -5.65
N GLU A 170 -18.47 26.87 -6.52
CA GLU A 170 -18.57 27.03 -7.97
C GLU A 170 -19.92 26.48 -8.45
N PHE A 171 -20.60 27.23 -9.33
CA PHE A 171 -21.92 26.86 -9.85
C PHE A 171 -22.00 27.10 -11.36
N ILE A 172 -22.75 26.24 -12.06
CA ILE A 172 -23.09 26.40 -13.48
C ILE A 172 -24.52 26.83 -13.63
N PHE A 173 -24.74 27.71 -14.59
CA PHE A 173 -26.05 28.12 -15.05
C PHE A 173 -26.29 27.67 -16.50
N ALA A 174 -27.27 26.79 -16.72
CA ALA A 174 -27.61 26.27 -18.05
C ALA A 174 -29.11 26.49 -18.37
N PRO A 175 -29.47 27.53 -19.14
CA PRO A 175 -30.87 27.75 -19.54
C PRO A 175 -31.25 26.82 -20.70
N SER A 176 -32.31 26.01 -20.54
CA SER A 176 -32.87 25.22 -21.64
C SER A 176 -34.08 25.91 -22.27
N CYS A 177 -34.18 25.90 -23.60
CA CYS A 177 -35.30 26.51 -24.30
C CYS A 177 -35.75 25.66 -25.49
N THR A 178 -37.05 25.67 -25.78
CA THR A 178 -37.61 24.97 -26.95
C THR A 178 -38.46 25.92 -27.79
N TYR A 179 -38.38 25.75 -29.11
CA TYR A 179 -39.19 26.52 -30.05
C TYR A 179 -40.58 25.90 -30.15
N ALA A 180 -41.61 26.70 -29.86
CA ALA A 180 -43.00 26.26 -30.01
C ALA A 180 -43.69 27.09 -31.10
N VAL A 181 -44.47 26.42 -31.96
CA VAL A 181 -45.33 27.11 -32.93
C VAL A 181 -46.71 27.31 -32.30
N SER A 182 -47.21 28.54 -32.29
CA SER A 182 -48.50 28.88 -31.69
C SER A 182 -49.65 28.01 -32.24
N SER A 183 -50.67 27.75 -31.40
CA SER A 183 -51.84 26.93 -31.73
C SER A 183 -52.58 27.41 -33.00
N ALA A 184 -52.54 28.71 -33.30
CA ALA A 184 -53.17 29.31 -34.48
C ALA A 184 -52.52 28.90 -35.82
N SER A 185 -51.27 28.44 -35.82
CA SER A 185 -50.53 28.07 -37.03
C SER A 185 -50.54 26.57 -37.34
N LYS A 186 -51.13 25.73 -36.47
CA LYS A 186 -51.17 24.26 -36.65
C LYS A 186 -52.21 23.76 -37.67
N ILE A 187 -53.16 24.58 -38.12
CA ILE A 187 -54.32 24.17 -38.95
C ILE A 187 -54.05 24.09 -40.46
N PHE A 188 -52.85 24.44 -40.95
CA PHE A 188 -52.55 24.54 -42.39
C PHE A 188 -51.45 23.57 -42.88
N ARG A 189 -51.39 22.32 -42.37
CA ARG A 189 -50.33 21.36 -42.75
C ARG A 189 -50.50 20.82 -44.17
N PHE A 190 -49.49 21.02 -45.02
CA PHE A 190 -48.95 19.91 -45.82
C PHE A 190 -47.92 19.19 -44.94
N ASN A 191 -48.00 17.87 -44.93
CA ASN A 191 -47.17 16.92 -44.19
C ASN A 191 -45.67 17.31 -44.18
N PRO A 192 -45.08 17.86 -43.10
CA PRO A 192 -43.65 18.02 -43.04
C PRO A 192 -43.05 16.76 -42.42
N GLU A 193 -42.19 16.12 -43.20
CA GLU A 193 -41.08 15.30 -42.72
C GLU A 193 -40.44 16.01 -41.51
N TYR A 194 -40.46 15.39 -40.33
CA TYR A 194 -39.64 15.86 -39.22
C TYR A 194 -38.18 15.65 -39.63
N ARG A 195 -37.53 16.71 -40.12
CA ARG A 195 -36.07 16.73 -40.15
C ARG A 195 -35.61 16.96 -38.73
N ILE A 196 -35.43 15.87 -37.99
CA ILE A 196 -34.57 15.84 -36.82
C ILE A 196 -33.24 16.49 -37.27
N PRO A 197 -32.71 17.49 -36.56
CA PRO A 197 -31.46 18.12 -36.95
C PRO A 197 -30.37 17.05 -37.21
N GLN A 198 -29.60 17.20 -38.29
CA GLN A 198 -28.64 16.19 -38.76
C GLN A 198 -27.57 15.78 -37.73
N HIS A 199 -27.43 16.53 -36.63
CA HIS A 199 -26.55 16.18 -35.50
C HIS A 199 -27.09 15.05 -34.61
N PHE A 200 -28.41 14.86 -34.51
CA PHE A 200 -29.02 13.75 -33.76
C PHE A 200 -28.94 12.39 -34.46
N LYS A 201 -28.32 12.32 -35.64
CA LYS A 201 -28.16 11.08 -36.41
C LYS A 201 -26.78 10.45 -36.25
N LYS A 202 -25.97 10.95 -35.31
CA LYS A 202 -24.52 10.74 -35.32
C LYS A 202 -23.88 10.50 -33.95
N ALA A 203 -24.69 10.40 -32.89
CA ALA A 203 -24.24 10.12 -31.53
C ALA A 203 -25.11 9.00 -30.96
N ALA A 204 -24.58 8.22 -30.04
CA ALA A 204 -25.38 7.29 -29.24
C ALA A 204 -26.55 8.03 -28.60
N SER A 205 -27.75 7.51 -28.79
CA SER A 205 -28.98 8.15 -28.33
C SER A 205 -29.23 7.98 -26.84
N GLU A 206 -28.68 6.92 -26.24
CA GLU A 206 -28.79 6.62 -24.81
C GLU A 206 -27.56 5.84 -24.32
N VAL A 207 -27.11 6.14 -23.11
CA VAL A 207 -26.07 5.39 -22.40
C VAL A 207 -26.57 5.18 -20.97
N SER A 208 -26.54 3.94 -20.47
CA SER A 208 -26.83 3.64 -19.07
C SER A 208 -25.74 2.72 -18.48
N VAL A 209 -25.61 2.73 -17.16
CA VAL A 209 -24.61 1.96 -16.43
C VAL A 209 -25.33 1.15 -15.36
N GLU A 210 -25.11 -0.16 -15.37
CA GLU A 210 -25.60 -1.10 -14.37
C GLU A 210 -24.42 -1.66 -13.56
N ILE A 211 -24.58 -1.74 -12.24
CA ILE A 211 -23.59 -2.35 -11.35
C ILE A 211 -24.03 -3.78 -11.11
N VAL A 212 -23.30 -4.74 -11.70
CA VAL A 212 -23.62 -6.17 -11.65
C VAL A 212 -23.22 -6.78 -10.31
N SER A 213 -22.06 -6.39 -9.79
CA SER A 213 -21.61 -6.74 -8.45
C SER A 213 -20.73 -5.62 -7.89
N ASN A 214 -20.76 -5.45 -6.57
CA ASN A 214 -19.95 -4.45 -5.88
C ASN A 214 -19.34 -5.06 -4.61
N ASN A 215 -18.04 -5.38 -4.67
CA ASN A 215 -17.26 -5.88 -3.54
C ASN A 215 -16.13 -4.90 -3.20
N LEU A 216 -16.31 -3.60 -3.43
CA LEU A 216 -15.29 -2.59 -3.13
C LEU A 216 -15.24 -2.34 -1.62
N ILE A 217 -14.05 -2.46 -1.04
CA ILE A 217 -13.81 -2.35 0.41
C ILE A 217 -12.78 -1.23 0.64
N PHE A 218 -13.03 -0.46 1.71
CA PHE A 218 -12.16 0.58 2.23
C PHE A 218 -10.73 0.07 2.45
N TYR A 219 -9.72 0.80 1.96
CA TYR A 219 -8.30 0.41 2.06
C TYR A 219 -7.92 -0.98 1.52
N ASP A 220 -8.80 -1.66 0.78
CA ASP A 220 -8.45 -2.90 0.09
C ASP A 220 -8.25 -2.62 -1.40
N SER A 221 -6.98 -2.53 -1.82
CA SER A 221 -6.61 -2.32 -3.22
C SER A 221 -6.93 -3.49 -4.15
N GLY A 222 -7.26 -4.67 -3.60
CA GLY A 222 -7.71 -5.86 -4.34
C GLY A 222 -9.22 -5.94 -4.51
N SER A 223 -9.98 -5.11 -3.81
CA SER A 223 -11.44 -5.08 -3.86
C SER A 223 -11.95 -4.61 -5.23
N THR A 224 -13.06 -5.20 -5.72
CA THR A 224 -13.53 -4.99 -7.12
C THR A 224 -15.04 -4.83 -7.25
N ALA A 225 -15.48 -4.17 -8.33
CA ALA A 225 -16.87 -4.16 -8.77
C ALA A 225 -16.98 -4.45 -10.28
N GLN A 226 -18.05 -5.14 -10.68
CA GLN A 226 -18.37 -5.44 -12.08
C GLN A 226 -19.46 -4.49 -12.57
N LEU A 227 -19.23 -3.87 -13.73
CA LEU A 227 -20.13 -2.91 -14.37
C LEU A 227 -20.50 -3.37 -15.78
N GLU A 228 -21.75 -3.12 -16.16
CA GLU A 228 -22.26 -3.20 -17.51
C GLU A 228 -22.62 -1.81 -18.02
N ILE A 229 -22.18 -1.47 -19.23
CA ILE A 229 -22.45 -0.20 -19.91
C ILE A 229 -23.33 -0.52 -21.11
N HIS A 230 -24.56 -0.01 -21.10
CA HIS A 230 -25.55 -0.26 -22.15
C HIS A 230 -25.65 0.98 -23.05
N VAL A 231 -25.39 0.81 -24.35
CA VAL A 231 -25.38 1.88 -25.34
C VAL A 231 -26.47 1.63 -26.37
N VAL A 232 -27.37 2.61 -26.55
CA VAL A 232 -28.38 2.61 -27.62
C VAL A 232 -27.94 3.59 -28.69
N ASP A 233 -27.44 3.07 -29.80
CA ASP A 233 -27.18 3.81 -31.03
C ASP A 233 -28.07 3.30 -32.18
N PRO A 234 -29.17 4.00 -32.49
CA PRO A 234 -30.08 3.65 -33.59
C PRO A 234 -29.41 3.64 -34.97
N ASN A 235 -28.19 4.18 -35.10
CA ASN A 235 -27.45 4.29 -36.35
C ASN A 235 -26.27 3.29 -36.44
N ASP A 236 -25.97 2.55 -35.38
CA ASP A 236 -24.84 1.60 -35.32
C ASP A 236 -24.99 0.48 -36.37
N GLY A 237 -24.14 0.43 -37.39
CA GLY A 237 -24.24 -0.65 -38.40
C GLY A 237 -25.44 -0.57 -39.35
N VAL A 238 -26.29 0.49 -39.32
CA VAL A 238 -27.42 0.66 -40.26
C VAL A 238 -26.98 1.47 -41.49
N PRO A 239 -27.00 0.87 -42.70
CA PRO A 239 -26.78 1.61 -43.92
C PRO A 239 -28.00 2.51 -44.21
N VAL A 240 -27.89 3.79 -43.89
CA VAL A 240 -28.97 4.75 -44.18
C VAL A 240 -29.08 4.91 -45.71
N GLY A 241 -30.27 4.69 -46.29
CA GLY A 241 -30.60 5.26 -47.60
C GLY A 241 -30.62 4.38 -48.87
N VAL A 242 -31.00 3.11 -48.82
CA VAL A 242 -31.13 2.29 -50.06
C VAL A 242 -32.22 2.75 -51.06
N ASN A 243 -33.17 3.62 -50.65
CA ASN A 243 -34.28 4.06 -51.53
C ASN A 243 -34.36 5.57 -51.81
N LEU A 244 -33.47 6.41 -51.26
CA LEU A 244 -33.55 7.88 -51.46
C LEU A 244 -32.20 8.60 -51.71
N ASN A 245 -31.11 7.89 -52.04
CA ASN A 245 -29.81 8.52 -52.38
C ASN A 245 -29.29 9.55 -51.34
N MET A 246 -29.59 9.36 -50.05
CA MET A 246 -29.16 10.26 -48.98
C MET A 246 -28.34 9.50 -47.94
N MET A 247 -27.02 9.77 -47.93
CA MET A 247 -25.98 9.48 -46.94
C MET A 247 -25.69 8.00 -46.62
N LEU A 248 -24.55 7.50 -47.13
CA LEU A 248 -23.91 6.25 -46.69
C LEU A 248 -22.89 6.61 -45.62
N ALA A 249 -23.22 6.47 -44.34
CA ALA A 249 -22.22 6.52 -43.28
C ALA A 249 -22.63 5.52 -42.20
N ASP A 250 -21.68 4.66 -41.86
CA ASP A 250 -21.73 3.74 -40.71
C ASP A 250 -21.42 4.59 -39.47
N SER A 251 -22.37 4.72 -38.53
CA SER A 251 -22.05 5.12 -37.14
C SER A 251 -21.53 3.87 -36.46
N SER A 252 -20.52 4.00 -35.61
CA SER A 252 -20.11 2.91 -34.72
C SER A 252 -19.47 3.50 -33.47
N VAL A 253 -19.79 2.93 -32.32
CA VAL A 253 -19.11 3.26 -31.06
C VAL A 253 -17.60 3.03 -31.23
N ASP A 254 -16.81 4.08 -31.07
CA ASP A 254 -15.34 4.08 -31.27
C ASP A 254 -14.62 3.76 -29.97
N ASP A 255 -14.93 4.51 -28.90
CA ASP A 255 -14.40 4.26 -27.56
C ASP A 255 -15.43 4.51 -26.46
N ILE A 256 -15.25 3.79 -25.35
CA ILE A 256 -15.95 4.05 -24.09
C ILE A 256 -14.90 4.29 -23.02
N VAL A 257 -14.96 5.45 -22.37
CA VAL A 257 -14.03 5.86 -21.32
C VAL A 257 -14.78 6.01 -20.00
N LEU A 258 -14.31 5.30 -18.97
CA LEU A 258 -14.86 5.34 -17.62
C LEU A 258 -13.88 6.05 -16.67
N TYR A 259 -14.42 6.95 -15.85
CA TYR A 259 -13.68 7.74 -14.86
C TYR A 259 -14.39 7.72 -13.51
N ILE A 260 -13.67 7.35 -12.44
CA ILE A 260 -14.20 7.33 -11.06
C ILE A 260 -13.15 7.94 -10.12
N PRO A 261 -13.14 9.28 -9.94
CA PRO A 261 -12.14 9.99 -9.16
C PRO A 261 -12.13 9.54 -7.71
N GLY A 262 -10.92 9.34 -7.16
CA GLY A 262 -10.72 8.90 -5.78
C GLY A 262 -10.96 7.42 -5.54
N LEU A 263 -11.36 6.66 -6.56
CA LEU A 263 -11.50 5.20 -6.51
C LEU A 263 -10.50 4.50 -7.44
N VAL A 264 -10.35 5.02 -8.66
CA VAL A 264 -9.45 4.48 -9.69
C VAL A 264 -8.55 5.60 -10.21
N ASN A 265 -7.25 5.32 -10.32
CA ASN A 265 -6.22 6.33 -10.60
C ASN A 265 -6.02 6.64 -12.08
N SER A 266 -6.61 5.83 -12.94
CA SER A 266 -6.45 5.85 -14.39
C SER A 266 -7.80 5.72 -15.08
N LEU A 267 -7.89 6.28 -16.29
CA LEU A 267 -9.06 6.14 -17.15
C LEU A 267 -9.15 4.70 -17.64
N ILE A 268 -10.33 4.09 -17.49
CA ILE A 268 -10.61 2.77 -18.05
C ILE A 268 -11.15 2.98 -19.46
N VAL A 269 -10.45 2.46 -20.46
CA VAL A 269 -10.84 2.60 -21.88
C VAL A 269 -11.25 1.24 -22.43
N LEU A 270 -12.49 1.14 -22.91
CA LEU A 270 -13.00 -0.01 -23.64
C LEU A 270 -13.03 0.36 -25.13
N ASP A 271 -12.38 -0.47 -25.95
CA ASP A 271 -12.44 -0.34 -27.41
C ASP A 271 -13.86 -0.69 -27.88
N GLY A 272 -14.49 0.23 -28.63
CA GLY A 272 -15.84 0.06 -29.16
C GLY A 272 -15.95 -1.10 -30.16
N ASN A 273 -14.83 -1.59 -30.70
CA ASN A 273 -14.76 -2.78 -31.57
C ASN A 273 -14.77 -4.12 -30.82
N ASN A 274 -14.72 -4.12 -29.48
CA ASN A 274 -14.83 -5.35 -28.70
C ASN A 274 -16.25 -5.94 -28.76
N SER A 275 -16.40 -7.21 -28.41
CA SER A 275 -17.64 -7.99 -28.59
C SER A 275 -18.78 -7.50 -27.68
N ALA A 276 -19.43 -6.41 -28.06
CA ALA A 276 -20.71 -6.01 -27.48
C ALA A 276 -21.77 -7.08 -27.79
N SER A 277 -22.60 -7.41 -26.80
CA SER A 277 -23.82 -8.17 -27.07
C SER A 277 -24.95 -7.21 -27.44
N GLY A 278 -25.90 -7.66 -28.28
CA GLY A 278 -27.03 -6.87 -28.76
C GLY A 278 -26.77 -6.13 -30.09
N THR A 279 -27.78 -5.41 -30.60
CA THR A 279 -27.71 -4.68 -31.88
C THR A 279 -27.64 -3.17 -31.73
N GLY A 280 -27.79 -2.62 -30.52
CA GLY A 280 -27.67 -1.19 -30.24
C GLY A 280 -28.83 -0.34 -30.74
N HIS A 281 -29.75 -0.89 -31.52
CA HIS A 281 -30.72 -0.09 -32.25
C HIS A 281 -31.91 0.43 -31.44
N ASP A 282 -32.23 -0.26 -30.35
CA ASP A 282 -33.32 0.12 -29.46
C ASP A 282 -33.03 -0.27 -28.00
N PRO A 283 -33.71 0.35 -27.03
CA PRO A 283 -33.45 0.12 -25.60
C PRO A 283 -33.73 -1.31 -25.12
N THR A 284 -34.42 -2.15 -25.90
CA THR A 284 -34.66 -3.56 -25.55
C THR A 284 -33.56 -4.51 -26.04
N ASP A 285 -32.62 -3.99 -26.84
CA ASP A 285 -31.45 -4.71 -27.36
C ASP A 285 -30.22 -3.77 -27.51
N PRO A 286 -29.75 -3.13 -26.41
CA PRO A 286 -28.60 -2.22 -26.44
C PRO A 286 -27.29 -2.96 -26.72
N LEU A 287 -26.25 -2.23 -27.15
CA LEU A 287 -24.87 -2.73 -27.10
C LEU A 287 -24.44 -2.79 -25.63
N VAL A 288 -24.02 -3.97 -25.16
CA VAL A 288 -23.58 -4.16 -23.77
C VAL A 288 -22.07 -4.37 -23.69
N TYR A 289 -21.40 -3.54 -22.90
CA TYR A 289 -19.97 -3.63 -22.62
C TYR A 289 -19.73 -3.90 -21.13
N GLU A 290 -18.92 -4.91 -20.82
CA GLU A 290 -18.59 -5.30 -19.45
C GLU A 290 -17.20 -4.77 -19.05
N THR A 291 -17.05 -4.33 -17.80
CA THR A 291 -15.76 -3.95 -17.24
C THR A 291 -15.70 -4.19 -15.73
N THR A 292 -14.49 -4.42 -15.23
CA THR A 292 -14.21 -4.55 -13.80
C THR A 292 -13.45 -3.33 -13.33
N ILE A 293 -13.88 -2.74 -12.22
CA ILE A 293 -13.13 -1.70 -11.52
C ILE A 293 -12.50 -2.27 -10.26
N THR A 294 -11.33 -1.75 -9.91
CA THR A 294 -10.55 -2.13 -8.72
C THR A 294 -10.30 -0.87 -7.89
N ASN A 295 -10.37 -0.96 -6.56
CA ASN A 295 -10.12 0.17 -5.65
C ASN A 295 -8.61 0.53 -5.57
N THR A 296 -8.00 0.94 -6.67
CA THR A 296 -6.54 1.18 -6.73
C THR A 296 -6.07 2.34 -5.87
N GLU A 297 -6.98 3.22 -5.43
CA GLU A 297 -6.67 4.44 -4.67
C GLU A 297 -6.92 4.29 -3.15
N LEU A 298 -7.14 3.06 -2.66
CA LEU A 298 -7.44 2.81 -1.23
C LEU A 298 -8.58 3.71 -0.72
N ALA A 299 -9.59 3.87 -1.57
CA ALA A 299 -10.65 4.84 -1.43
C ALA A 299 -11.33 4.74 -0.07
N ALA A 300 -11.56 5.89 0.57
CA ALA A 300 -12.31 5.98 1.81
C ALA A 300 -13.71 5.36 1.68
N ALA A 301 -14.26 4.75 2.73
CA ALA A 301 -15.62 4.22 2.67
C ALA A 301 -16.61 5.34 2.35
N GLY A 302 -17.48 5.13 1.38
CA GLY A 302 -18.38 6.16 0.89
C GLY A 302 -18.87 5.96 -0.54
N ILE A 303 -19.66 6.92 -1.01
CA ILE A 303 -20.24 6.90 -2.36
C ILE A 303 -19.38 7.74 -3.30
N TYR A 304 -18.81 7.09 -4.31
CA TYR A 304 -18.04 7.69 -5.38
C TYR A 304 -18.92 7.93 -6.61
N ARG A 305 -18.66 9.04 -7.31
CA ARG A 305 -19.37 9.38 -8.55
C ARG A 305 -18.51 9.01 -9.75
N GLY A 306 -19.01 8.09 -10.58
CA GLY A 306 -18.40 7.72 -11.84
C GLY A 306 -19.01 8.44 -13.03
N LEU A 307 -18.23 8.60 -14.10
CA LEU A 307 -18.66 9.15 -15.38
C LEU A 307 -18.20 8.21 -16.50
N VAL A 308 -19.14 7.77 -17.33
CA VAL A 308 -18.88 7.07 -18.59
C VAL A 308 -18.99 8.08 -19.73
N LYS A 309 -18.06 8.04 -20.68
CA LYS A 309 -18.05 8.76 -21.95
C LYS A 309 -18.08 7.73 -23.07
N VAL A 310 -18.96 7.88 -24.04
CA VAL A 310 -19.08 7.05 -25.24
C VAL A 310 -18.87 7.95 -26.45
N THR A 311 -17.84 7.67 -27.24
CA THR A 311 -17.57 8.42 -28.48
C THR A 311 -18.02 7.60 -29.68
N ASP A 312 -18.69 8.25 -30.61
CA ASP A 312 -19.01 7.74 -31.94
C ASP A 312 -18.13 8.48 -32.97
N ASN A 313 -17.53 7.72 -33.88
CA ASN A 313 -16.59 8.24 -34.85
C ASN A 313 -17.11 8.08 -36.28
N TYR A 314 -17.00 9.15 -37.05
CA TYR A 314 -17.33 9.17 -38.47
C TYR A 314 -16.08 9.29 -39.32
N ALA A 315 -15.71 8.20 -40.01
CA ALA A 315 -14.57 8.21 -40.92
C ALA A 315 -14.72 9.31 -42.02
N PRO A 316 -13.76 10.25 -42.14
CA PRO A 316 -13.84 11.32 -43.11
C PRO A 316 -13.87 10.79 -44.57
N GLY A 317 -14.96 11.06 -45.31
CA GLY A 317 -15.00 10.85 -46.77
C GLY A 317 -16.00 9.84 -47.31
N GLN A 318 -16.90 9.27 -46.50
CA GLN A 318 -17.87 8.27 -46.99
C GLN A 318 -19.11 8.84 -47.72
N ASN A 319 -19.32 10.16 -47.74
CA ASN A 319 -20.38 10.77 -48.58
C ASN A 319 -19.93 10.94 -50.04
N ALA A 320 -20.22 9.95 -50.88
CA ALA A 320 -19.84 9.94 -52.30
C ALA A 320 -20.92 10.47 -53.29
N ASN A 321 -21.94 11.22 -52.84
CA ASN A 321 -23.02 11.68 -53.73
C ASN A 321 -22.73 13.06 -54.36
N PRO A 322 -22.50 13.15 -55.69
CA PRO A 322 -22.28 14.42 -56.39
C PRO A 322 -23.53 15.32 -56.54
N LEU A 323 -24.74 14.84 -56.20
CA LEU A 323 -25.98 15.62 -56.33
C LEU A 323 -26.31 16.50 -55.12
N LEU A 324 -25.50 16.44 -54.06
CA LEU A 324 -25.62 17.30 -52.88
C LEU A 324 -24.36 18.16 -52.75
N GLU A 325 -24.06 18.97 -53.77
CA GLU A 325 -23.03 20.02 -53.71
C GLU A 325 -23.29 20.97 -52.52
N GLY A 326 -22.78 20.63 -51.33
CA GLY A 326 -22.75 21.49 -50.15
C GLY A 326 -24.07 21.63 -49.36
N MET A 327 -24.97 20.64 -49.41
CA MET A 327 -26.20 20.62 -48.59
C MET A 327 -26.19 19.59 -47.43
N ASP A 328 -25.01 19.14 -47.00
CA ASP A 328 -24.79 18.61 -45.64
C ASP A 328 -24.46 19.72 -44.63
N GLY A 329 -24.45 20.99 -45.06
CA GLY A 329 -24.00 22.13 -44.27
C GLY A 329 -22.47 22.23 -44.14
N ILE A 330 -21.71 21.25 -44.64
CA ILE A 330 -20.24 21.16 -44.56
C ILE A 330 -19.68 21.14 -45.99
N GLY A 331 -19.94 22.21 -46.75
CA GLY A 331 -19.33 22.41 -48.07
C GLY A 331 -17.83 22.69 -47.95
N ARG A 332 -16.99 21.83 -48.54
CA ARG A 332 -15.53 22.02 -48.67
C ARG A 332 -15.22 23.26 -49.53
N VAL A 333 -14.29 24.10 -49.10
CA VAL A 333 -13.80 25.26 -49.89
C VAL A 333 -12.30 25.12 -50.15
N ASP A 334 -11.90 25.50 -51.36
CA ASP A 334 -10.51 25.69 -51.81
C ASP A 334 -9.78 26.68 -50.87
N PRO A 335 -8.52 26.41 -50.47
CA PRO A 335 -7.77 27.18 -49.45
C PRO A 335 -7.44 28.65 -49.80
N THR A 336 -8.05 29.23 -50.83
CA THR A 336 -7.73 30.57 -51.33
C THR A 336 -8.81 31.65 -51.13
N GLU A 337 -9.97 31.33 -50.52
CA GLU A 337 -11.01 32.33 -50.23
C GLU A 337 -11.10 32.77 -48.75
N THR A 338 -11.55 34.01 -48.56
CA THR A 338 -11.46 34.87 -47.36
C THR A 338 -12.06 34.36 -46.04
N PRO A 339 -11.59 34.83 -44.86
CA PRO A 339 -11.88 34.24 -43.54
C PRO A 339 -13.27 34.53 -42.94
N LEU A 340 -14.17 35.23 -43.65
CA LEU A 340 -15.44 35.70 -43.09
C LEU A 340 -16.61 34.71 -43.23
N ASN A 341 -16.37 33.49 -43.71
CA ASN A 341 -17.36 32.41 -43.83
C ASN A 341 -16.85 31.11 -43.17
N ALA A 342 -16.43 31.16 -41.91
CA ALA A 342 -16.01 29.97 -41.17
C ALA A 342 -17.17 28.96 -41.08
N LYS A 343 -17.01 27.79 -41.73
CA LYS A 343 -17.93 26.65 -41.67
C LYS A 343 -17.32 25.56 -40.79
N PHE A 344 -18.14 24.97 -39.92
CA PHE A 344 -17.75 24.05 -38.83
C PHE A 344 -17.51 22.61 -39.32
N HIS A 345 -16.43 21.98 -38.84
CA HIS A 345 -16.15 20.55 -38.97
C HIS A 345 -16.21 19.93 -37.57
N ILE A 346 -17.14 19.01 -37.34
CA ILE A 346 -17.27 18.26 -36.07
C ILE A 346 -17.01 16.79 -36.39
N PRO A 347 -15.82 16.26 -36.06
CA PRO A 347 -15.44 14.88 -36.39
C PRO A 347 -15.94 13.84 -35.39
N GLU A 348 -16.25 14.24 -34.16
CA GLU A 348 -16.58 13.33 -33.05
C GLU A 348 -17.92 13.71 -32.40
N PHE A 349 -18.67 12.70 -32.00
CA PHE A 349 -19.92 12.84 -31.26
C PHE A 349 -19.84 12.05 -29.97
N VAL A 350 -20.26 12.64 -28.85
CA VAL A 350 -20.00 12.07 -27.53
C VAL A 350 -21.26 12.09 -26.69
N THR A 351 -21.55 10.96 -26.04
CA THR A 351 -22.60 10.79 -25.04
C THR A 351 -21.97 10.30 -23.73
N TYR A 352 -22.30 10.95 -22.63
CA TYR A 352 -21.86 10.66 -21.28
C TYR A 352 -23.03 10.27 -20.36
N GLN A 353 -22.71 9.44 -19.36
CA GLN A 353 -23.62 8.99 -18.32
C GLN A 353 -22.92 8.99 -16.96
N ALA A 354 -23.53 9.60 -15.95
CA ALA A 354 -23.03 9.57 -14.57
C ALA A 354 -23.68 8.42 -13.78
N PHE A 355 -22.97 7.87 -12.81
CA PHE A 355 -23.48 6.85 -11.89
C PHE A 355 -22.80 6.96 -10.52
N ASN A 356 -23.36 6.29 -9.51
CA ASN A 356 -22.80 6.23 -8.17
C ASN A 356 -22.33 4.80 -7.86
N ILE A 357 -21.21 4.66 -7.18
CA ILE A 357 -20.69 3.37 -6.72
C ILE A 357 -20.20 3.49 -5.27
N GLU A 358 -20.49 2.49 -4.45
CA GLU A 358 -20.23 2.54 -3.01
C GLU A 358 -18.99 1.71 -2.66
N VAL A 359 -18.13 2.25 -1.80
CA VAL A 359 -17.05 1.51 -1.13
C VAL A 359 -17.50 1.23 0.29
N SER A 360 -17.66 -0.04 0.64
CA SER A 360 -18.09 -0.46 1.97
C SER A 360 -16.93 -0.47 2.97
N TRP A 361 -17.25 -0.34 4.25
CA TRP A 361 -16.32 -0.71 5.32
C TRP A 361 -16.06 -2.21 5.27
N GLY A 362 -14.81 -2.61 5.50
CA GLY A 362 -14.46 -4.00 5.80
C GLY A 362 -15.30 -4.52 6.96
N THR A 363 -15.56 -5.82 6.97
CA THR A 363 -16.35 -6.47 8.03
C THR A 363 -15.63 -7.64 8.68
N ASP A 364 -14.43 -7.98 8.20
CA ASP A 364 -13.64 -9.00 8.82
C ASP A 364 -13.10 -8.47 10.15
N LEU A 365 -12.94 -9.38 11.12
CA LEU A 365 -12.42 -9.03 12.44
C LEU A 365 -10.90 -9.15 12.41
N PRO A 366 -10.18 -8.32 13.16
CA PRO A 366 -8.74 -8.47 13.26
C PRO A 366 -8.40 -9.78 13.96
N VAL A 367 -7.32 -10.41 13.52
CA VAL A 367 -6.80 -11.66 14.08
C VAL A 367 -5.73 -11.31 15.10
N ALA A 368 -6.06 -11.43 16.38
CA ALA A 368 -5.07 -11.37 17.46
C ALA A 368 -4.22 -12.64 17.48
N ILE A 369 -2.91 -12.49 17.73
CA ILE A 369 -1.99 -13.59 17.97
C ILE A 369 -1.10 -13.19 19.15
N LEU A 370 -1.17 -13.94 20.25
CA LEU A 370 -0.41 -13.74 21.48
C LEU A 370 0.61 -14.87 21.67
N THR A 371 1.87 -14.49 21.85
CA THR A 371 2.94 -15.40 22.27
C THR A 371 3.59 -14.91 23.56
N THR A 372 4.21 -15.81 24.32
CA THR A 372 4.92 -15.47 25.56
C THR A 372 6.39 -15.81 25.44
N VAL A 373 7.25 -15.00 26.05
CA VAL A 373 8.67 -15.31 26.20
C VAL A 373 9.03 -15.23 27.69
N PRO A 374 9.34 -16.37 28.36
CA PRO A 374 9.48 -17.74 27.84
C PRO A 374 8.21 -18.36 27.21
N ALA A 375 8.37 -19.23 26.22
CA ALA A 375 7.27 -20.08 25.73
C ALA A 375 6.85 -21.06 26.84
N ASN A 376 5.54 -21.20 27.07
CA ASN A 376 4.93 -21.97 28.16
C ASN A 376 5.08 -21.40 29.59
N GLY A 377 5.59 -20.17 29.72
CA GLY A 377 5.37 -19.31 30.89
C GLY A 377 5.69 -19.91 32.26
N ILE A 378 6.61 -20.89 32.36
CA ILE A 378 7.04 -21.38 33.66
C ILE A 378 8.08 -20.43 34.23
N ILE A 379 7.70 -19.69 35.27
CA ILE A 379 8.60 -18.78 35.97
C ILE A 379 8.77 -19.20 37.43
N SER A 380 10.01 -19.15 37.90
CA SER A 380 10.32 -19.17 39.32
C SER A 380 9.98 -17.81 39.95
N GLU A 381 9.80 -17.83 41.27
CA GLU A 381 9.18 -16.83 42.18
C GLU A 381 9.43 -15.31 41.96
N TYR A 382 10.29 -14.87 41.03
CA TYR A 382 10.62 -13.46 40.81
C TYR A 382 10.91 -13.04 39.36
N ARG A 383 10.11 -13.45 38.35
CA ARG A 383 10.37 -13.04 36.95
C ARG A 383 9.24 -12.36 36.20
N THR A 384 9.64 -11.56 35.21
CA THR A 384 8.77 -10.93 34.23
C THR A 384 8.60 -11.83 33.00
N ILE A 385 7.40 -11.88 32.46
CA ILE A 385 7.07 -12.50 31.18
C ILE A 385 6.88 -11.40 30.15
N GLU A 386 7.43 -11.61 28.96
CA GLU A 386 7.11 -10.79 27.80
C GLU A 386 5.90 -11.38 27.08
N LEU A 387 4.88 -10.56 26.85
CA LEU A 387 3.68 -10.85 26.08
C LEU A 387 3.83 -10.16 24.72
N HIS A 388 3.77 -10.94 23.65
CA HIS A 388 4.10 -10.55 22.29
C HIS A 388 2.84 -10.63 21.42
N GLY A 389 2.32 -9.48 21.00
CA GLY A 389 1.16 -9.35 20.12
C GLY A 389 1.52 -9.02 18.67
N GLU A 390 2.81 -8.90 18.34
CA GLU A 390 3.29 -8.36 17.05
C GLU A 390 2.89 -9.14 15.81
N THR A 391 2.49 -10.40 15.95
CA THR A 391 2.05 -11.23 14.81
C THR A 391 0.55 -11.08 14.53
N SER A 392 -0.16 -10.25 15.28
CA SER A 392 -1.57 -9.94 15.01
C SER A 392 -1.71 -9.12 13.72
N TYR A 393 -2.77 -9.35 12.96
CA TYR A 393 -3.05 -8.65 11.70
C TYR A 393 -4.54 -8.46 11.48
N ASP A 394 -4.92 -7.56 10.58
CA ASP A 394 -6.30 -7.34 10.18
C ASP A 394 -6.45 -7.61 8.67
N PRO A 395 -7.30 -8.56 8.22
CA PRO A 395 -7.41 -8.94 6.81
C PRO A 395 -7.86 -7.83 5.86
N ASP A 396 -8.67 -6.89 6.34
CA ASP A 396 -9.29 -5.81 5.55
C ASP A 396 -9.12 -4.42 6.19
N GLY A 397 -8.12 -4.26 7.07
CA GLY A 397 -7.86 -3.03 7.79
C GLY A 397 -6.48 -2.96 8.47
N ILE A 398 -6.35 -2.10 9.48
CA ILE A 398 -5.14 -1.90 10.27
C ILE A 398 -5.45 -1.98 11.77
N ILE A 399 -4.56 -2.60 12.55
CA ILE A 399 -4.66 -2.64 14.01
C ILE A 399 -4.21 -1.29 14.59
N VAL A 400 -5.06 -0.67 15.40
CA VAL A 400 -4.82 0.65 16.03
C VAL A 400 -4.50 0.56 17.52
N SER A 401 -4.75 -0.58 18.18
CA SER A 401 -4.41 -0.75 19.60
C SER A 401 -4.22 -2.21 20.01
N TYR A 402 -3.27 -2.42 20.93
CA TYR A 402 -3.04 -3.69 21.63
C TYR A 402 -3.36 -3.50 23.12
N GLU A 403 -4.28 -4.29 23.64
CA GLU A 403 -4.71 -4.28 25.04
C GLU A 403 -4.37 -5.64 25.66
N PHE A 404 -3.68 -5.65 26.79
CA PHE A 404 -3.26 -6.89 27.48
C PHE A 404 -3.98 -7.03 28.82
N ASP A 405 -4.45 -8.24 29.10
CA ASP A 405 -5.10 -8.64 30.35
C ASP A 405 -4.28 -9.81 30.92
N PHE A 406 -3.68 -9.66 32.10
CA PHE A 406 -2.69 -10.62 32.62
C PHE A 406 -3.33 -11.85 33.27
N ASP A 407 -4.61 -11.77 33.65
CA ASP A 407 -5.35 -12.82 34.34
C ASP A 407 -6.73 -13.12 33.73
N TRP A 408 -6.86 -12.85 32.43
CA TRP A 408 -8.08 -13.03 31.64
C TRP A 408 -8.74 -14.40 31.87
N ASP A 409 -10.06 -14.46 32.00
CA ASP A 409 -10.79 -15.72 32.22
C ASP A 409 -11.20 -16.45 30.92
N GLY A 410 -10.71 -15.95 29.78
CA GLY A 410 -11.00 -16.46 28.44
C GLY A 410 -12.39 -16.06 27.92
N ARG A 411 -13.06 -15.10 28.55
CA ARG A 411 -14.37 -14.60 28.13
C ARG A 411 -14.31 -13.13 27.72
N GLU A 412 -14.76 -12.85 26.51
CA GLU A 412 -14.72 -11.51 25.93
C GLU A 412 -15.43 -10.47 26.80
N GLU A 413 -16.55 -10.83 27.44
CA GLU A 413 -17.31 -9.92 28.31
C GLU A 413 -16.55 -9.48 29.57
N ASN A 414 -15.51 -10.21 29.96
CA ASN A 414 -14.74 -10.02 31.17
C ASN A 414 -13.31 -9.54 30.88
N PHE A 415 -12.97 -9.27 29.62
CA PHE A 415 -11.65 -8.73 29.27
C PHE A 415 -11.46 -7.34 29.88
N VAL A 416 -10.54 -7.22 30.82
CA VAL A 416 -10.15 -5.97 31.47
C VAL A 416 -8.68 -5.73 31.17
N ALA A 417 -8.40 -4.76 30.31
CA ALA A 417 -7.03 -4.39 29.98
C ALA A 417 -6.32 -3.90 31.25
N ASP A 418 -5.30 -4.64 31.70
CA ASP A 418 -4.36 -4.19 32.73
C ASP A 418 -3.44 -3.11 32.16
N GLU A 419 -3.07 -3.24 30.90
CA GLU A 419 -2.28 -2.27 30.14
C GLU A 419 -2.82 -2.08 28.72
N THR A 420 -2.66 -0.87 28.20
CA THR A 420 -3.05 -0.50 26.84
C THR A 420 -1.85 0.11 26.14
N ASN A 421 -1.34 -0.59 25.14
CA ASN A 421 -0.16 -0.17 24.40
C ASN A 421 -0.56 0.20 22.96
N THR A 422 -0.64 1.51 22.70
CA THR A 422 -1.01 2.04 21.38
C THR A 422 0.16 2.08 20.40
N THR A 423 1.40 1.83 20.86
CA THR A 423 2.62 1.90 20.04
C THR A 423 3.52 0.67 20.16
N GLY A 424 3.35 -0.15 21.21
CA GLY A 424 4.21 -1.28 21.51
C GLY A 424 3.44 -2.60 21.46
N VAL A 425 3.85 -3.45 20.52
CA VAL A 425 3.35 -4.81 20.32
C VAL A 425 3.83 -5.80 21.39
N ILE A 426 4.76 -5.40 22.25
CA ILE A 426 5.36 -6.21 23.31
C ILE A 426 5.10 -5.56 24.68
N MET A 427 4.68 -6.36 25.66
CA MET A 427 4.46 -5.95 27.05
C MET A 427 5.23 -6.84 28.02
N THR A 428 5.94 -6.25 28.99
CA THR A 428 6.68 -7.00 30.01
C THR A 428 5.97 -6.89 31.36
N THR A 429 5.51 -8.01 31.93
CA THR A 429 4.72 -8.02 33.17
C THR A 429 5.25 -9.03 34.21
N PRO A 430 5.36 -8.68 35.51
CA PRO A 430 5.72 -9.61 36.56
C PRO A 430 4.51 -10.44 37.03
N TYR A 431 4.68 -11.75 37.18
CA TYR A 431 3.72 -12.59 37.91
C TYR A 431 4.32 -13.00 39.25
N THR A 432 3.85 -12.40 40.34
CA THR A 432 4.48 -12.53 41.67
C THR A 432 3.89 -13.62 42.55
N GLU A 433 2.78 -14.24 42.16
CA GLU A 433 2.14 -15.31 42.93
C GLU A 433 2.18 -16.62 42.14
N ILE A 434 2.36 -17.74 42.85
CA ILE A 434 2.30 -19.08 42.27
C ILE A 434 0.88 -19.36 41.78
N GLY A 435 0.75 -19.80 40.53
CA GLY A 435 -0.54 -20.07 39.91
C GLY A 435 -0.46 -20.18 38.40
N THR A 436 -1.55 -20.67 37.81
CA THR A 436 -1.74 -20.62 36.36
C THR A 436 -2.61 -19.41 36.03
N TYR A 437 -2.09 -18.52 35.20
CA TYR A 437 -2.74 -17.34 34.66
C TYR A 437 -3.01 -17.57 33.17
N LEU A 438 -4.07 -16.95 32.66
CA LEU A 438 -4.36 -16.93 31.23
C LEU A 438 -4.21 -15.48 30.78
N ALA A 439 -3.05 -15.15 30.21
CA ALA A 439 -2.83 -13.84 29.63
C ALA A 439 -3.71 -13.70 28.37
N GLY A 440 -4.46 -12.62 28.25
CA GLY A 440 -5.27 -12.27 27.10
C GLY A 440 -4.67 -11.09 26.34
N LEU A 441 -4.79 -11.14 25.01
CA LEU A 441 -4.55 -10.03 24.11
C LEU A 441 -5.87 -9.68 23.43
N ARG A 442 -6.23 -8.41 23.45
CA ARG A 442 -7.28 -7.83 22.61
C ARG A 442 -6.65 -6.81 21.66
N VAL A 443 -6.76 -7.06 20.37
CA VAL A 443 -6.40 -6.08 19.34
C VAL A 443 -7.65 -5.38 18.85
N ARG A 444 -7.54 -4.12 18.42
CA ARG A 444 -8.64 -3.41 17.75
C ARG A 444 -8.18 -2.88 16.41
N ASP A 445 -9.03 -3.02 15.42
CA ASP A 445 -8.84 -2.42 14.11
C ASP A 445 -9.23 -0.92 14.07
N ASN A 446 -9.08 -0.32 12.90
CA ASN A 446 -9.46 1.07 12.61
C ASN A 446 -10.97 1.34 12.57
N ILE A 447 -11.84 0.32 12.64
CA ILE A 447 -13.30 0.47 12.83
C ILE A 447 -13.73 0.17 14.27
N GLY A 448 -12.78 -0.16 15.15
CA GLY A 448 -12.96 -0.47 16.55
C GLY A 448 -13.39 -1.91 16.85
N ALA A 449 -13.44 -2.79 15.85
CA ALA A 449 -13.79 -4.20 16.05
C ALA A 449 -12.64 -4.94 16.74
N PRO A 450 -12.95 -5.82 17.72
CA PRO A 450 -11.91 -6.50 18.50
C PRO A 450 -11.58 -7.90 17.97
N GLY A 451 -10.30 -8.26 18.07
CA GLY A 451 -9.78 -9.63 17.94
C GLY A 451 -9.17 -10.08 19.26
N TYR A 452 -9.23 -11.38 19.57
CA TYR A 452 -8.76 -11.92 20.86
C TYR A 452 -7.86 -13.15 20.68
N ASP A 453 -6.80 -13.23 21.48
CA ASP A 453 -6.00 -14.43 21.66
C ASP A 453 -5.54 -14.54 23.12
N SER A 454 -5.05 -15.71 23.51
CA SER A 454 -4.61 -15.96 24.88
C SER A 454 -3.42 -16.89 24.96
N ALA A 455 -2.64 -16.74 26.04
CA ALA A 455 -1.53 -17.61 26.35
C ALA A 455 -1.54 -18.02 27.83
N VAL A 456 -1.24 -19.28 28.10
CA VAL A 456 -1.18 -19.82 29.46
C VAL A 456 0.18 -19.51 30.07
N VAL A 457 0.18 -18.82 31.19
CA VAL A 457 1.33 -18.54 32.05
C VAL A 457 1.22 -19.41 33.30
N THR A 458 2.28 -20.10 33.70
CA THR A 458 2.26 -20.98 34.89
C THR A 458 3.40 -20.63 35.83
N VAL A 459 3.12 -19.85 36.87
CA VAL A 459 4.07 -19.56 37.93
C VAL A 459 4.11 -20.73 38.90
N GLN A 460 5.29 -21.27 39.17
CA GLN A 460 5.49 -22.39 40.09
C GLN A 460 6.64 -22.13 41.05
N GLU A 461 6.65 -22.84 42.17
CA GLU A 461 7.79 -22.91 43.07
C GLU A 461 8.87 -23.77 42.39
N GLY A 462 9.63 -23.16 41.48
CA GLY A 462 10.75 -23.81 40.79
C GLY A 462 11.98 -23.88 41.67
N CYS A 463 12.85 -24.86 41.44
CA CYS A 463 14.18 -24.86 42.04
C CYS A 463 14.95 -23.62 41.54
N VAL A 464 15.27 -22.71 42.46
CA VAL A 464 16.12 -21.55 42.21
C VAL A 464 17.49 -21.81 42.79
N ILE A 465 18.53 -21.71 41.97
CA ILE A 465 19.92 -21.87 42.39
C ILE A 465 20.66 -20.56 42.15
N PHE A 466 21.25 -20.00 43.21
CA PHE A 466 22.02 -18.77 43.15
C PHE A 466 23.51 -19.04 42.92
N VAL A 467 24.15 -18.18 42.13
CA VAL A 467 25.58 -18.20 41.84
C VAL A 467 26.16 -16.81 42.09
N ASP A 468 27.24 -16.73 42.87
CA ASP A 468 27.92 -15.50 43.29
C ASP A 468 29.43 -15.75 43.33
N ASP A 469 30.20 -15.02 42.50
CA ASP A 469 31.65 -15.17 42.45
C ASP A 469 32.34 -14.70 43.74
N ASP A 470 31.66 -13.88 44.55
CA ASP A 470 32.14 -13.43 45.87
C ASP A 470 32.11 -14.54 46.93
N ASN A 471 31.34 -15.62 46.75
CA ASN A 471 31.30 -16.73 47.71
C ASN A 471 32.48 -17.71 47.55
N THR A 472 33.71 -17.23 47.75
CA THR A 472 34.93 -18.02 47.51
C THR A 472 35.24 -19.06 48.59
N MET A 473 34.56 -19.02 49.74
CA MET A 473 34.89 -19.84 50.93
C MET A 473 33.82 -20.87 51.30
N GLY A 474 32.65 -20.78 50.65
CA GLY A 474 31.48 -21.57 50.98
C GLY A 474 30.88 -21.23 52.35
N PRO A 475 29.87 -22.01 52.80
CA PRO A 475 29.35 -23.20 52.13
C PRO A 475 28.68 -22.87 50.78
N TRP A 476 28.56 -23.90 49.94
CA TRP A 476 27.99 -23.81 48.60
C TRP A 476 26.82 -24.79 48.52
N ASP A 477 25.61 -24.31 48.75
CA ASP A 477 24.40 -25.13 48.63
C ASP A 477 23.39 -24.58 47.62
N GLY A 478 23.71 -23.45 46.99
CA GLY A 478 22.90 -22.85 45.94
C GLY A 478 21.74 -22.00 46.46
N SER A 479 21.57 -21.86 47.78
CA SER A 479 20.64 -20.90 48.36
C SER A 479 21.15 -19.46 48.21
N GLU A 480 20.24 -18.49 48.38
CA GLU A 480 20.60 -17.06 48.38
C GLU A 480 21.65 -16.71 49.45
N ASP A 481 21.60 -17.38 50.61
CA ASP A 481 22.58 -17.18 51.70
C ASP A 481 23.94 -17.85 51.42
N TYR A 482 23.96 -18.91 50.61
CA TYR A 482 25.13 -19.75 50.33
C TYR A 482 25.22 -20.15 48.84
N PRO A 483 25.34 -19.15 47.94
CA PRO A 483 25.33 -19.36 46.49
C PRO A 483 26.56 -20.17 46.02
N PHE A 484 26.46 -20.82 44.86
CA PHE A 484 27.64 -21.44 44.23
C PHE A 484 28.62 -20.39 43.74
N GLN A 485 29.92 -20.71 43.72
CA GLN A 485 30.92 -19.81 43.16
C GLN A 485 30.92 -19.81 41.61
N TYR A 486 30.69 -20.98 41.00
CA TYR A 486 30.74 -21.18 39.56
C TYR A 486 29.37 -21.55 39.01
N VAL A 487 29.06 -21.08 37.81
CA VAL A 487 27.82 -21.39 37.10
C VAL A 487 27.75 -22.88 36.77
N GLN A 488 28.89 -23.51 36.45
CA GLN A 488 28.93 -24.95 36.19
C GLN A 488 28.48 -25.78 37.41
N ASP A 489 28.82 -25.37 38.64
CA ASP A 489 28.41 -26.09 39.85
C ASP A 489 26.89 -26.09 40.01
N ALA A 490 26.24 -24.95 39.70
CA ALA A 490 24.79 -24.86 39.70
C ALA A 490 24.16 -25.76 38.62
N VAL A 491 24.72 -25.77 37.41
CA VAL A 491 24.27 -26.65 36.31
C VAL A 491 24.40 -28.14 36.68
N ASP A 492 25.50 -28.53 37.35
CA ASP A 492 25.72 -29.90 37.80
C ASP A 492 24.69 -30.35 38.85
N VAL A 493 24.29 -29.45 39.75
CA VAL A 493 23.22 -29.71 40.71
C VAL A 493 21.88 -29.87 40.00
N VAL A 494 21.53 -28.98 39.07
CA VAL A 494 20.30 -29.09 38.27
C VAL A 494 20.29 -30.41 37.49
N TYR A 495 21.40 -30.79 36.85
CA TYR A 495 21.55 -32.08 36.18
C TYR A 495 21.30 -33.26 37.13
N GLY A 496 21.78 -33.17 38.37
CA GLY A 496 21.51 -34.15 39.41
C GLY A 496 20.03 -34.26 39.76
N ILE A 497 19.33 -33.13 39.90
CA ILE A 497 17.90 -33.05 40.21
C ILE A 497 17.07 -33.73 39.12
N PHE A 498 17.28 -33.37 37.85
CA PHE A 498 16.51 -33.94 36.74
C PHE A 498 16.79 -35.42 36.45
N ASN A 499 17.95 -35.94 36.86
CA ASN A 499 18.37 -37.32 36.57
C ASN A 499 18.36 -38.23 37.81
N ASP A 500 17.75 -37.83 38.92
CA ASP A 500 17.69 -38.65 40.13
C ASP A 500 16.68 -39.81 40.06
N GLY A 501 15.82 -39.82 39.03
CA GLY A 501 14.82 -40.84 38.77
C GLY A 501 13.49 -40.63 39.49
N ASP A 502 13.29 -39.51 40.18
CA ASP A 502 12.01 -39.08 40.75
C ASP A 502 11.25 -38.17 39.77
N PRO A 503 10.10 -38.59 39.23
CA PRO A 503 9.32 -37.78 38.31
C PRO A 503 8.80 -36.47 38.92
N SER A 504 8.79 -36.35 40.26
CA SER A 504 8.39 -35.12 40.96
C SER A 504 9.51 -34.07 41.04
N ASN A 505 10.75 -34.44 40.69
CA ASN A 505 11.91 -33.53 40.60
C ASN A 505 12.15 -33.02 39.17
N ASN A 506 11.20 -33.29 38.27
CA ASN A 506 11.23 -32.82 36.89
C ASN A 506 10.66 -31.40 36.73
N GLU A 507 10.62 -30.64 37.83
CA GLU A 507 10.17 -29.25 37.90
C GLU A 507 11.22 -28.34 37.25
N PRO A 508 10.80 -27.29 36.52
CA PRO A 508 11.71 -26.36 35.87
C PRO A 508 12.59 -25.64 36.90
N CYS A 509 13.89 -25.61 36.60
CA CYS A 509 14.90 -25.00 37.44
C CYS A 509 15.38 -23.68 36.82
N ALA A 510 15.71 -22.72 37.67
CA ALA A 510 16.31 -21.45 37.28
C ALA A 510 17.64 -21.23 37.99
N ILE A 511 18.69 -20.93 37.24
CA ILE A 511 19.98 -20.50 37.77
C ILE A 511 20.01 -18.97 37.71
N TRP A 512 20.19 -18.33 38.86
CA TRP A 512 20.36 -16.90 39.01
C TRP A 512 21.83 -16.59 39.27
N VAL A 513 22.46 -15.94 38.30
CA VAL A 513 23.85 -15.52 38.40
C VAL A 513 23.87 -14.05 38.80
N LEU A 514 24.33 -13.76 40.02
CA LEU A 514 24.36 -12.41 40.58
C LEU A 514 25.38 -11.52 39.85
N PRO A 515 25.33 -10.18 39.99
CA PRO A 515 26.29 -9.29 39.35
C PRO A 515 27.74 -9.60 39.79
N GLY A 516 28.61 -9.96 38.86
CA GLY A 516 29.97 -10.44 39.19
C GLY A 516 30.85 -10.71 37.96
N VAL A 517 32.06 -11.23 38.19
CA VAL A 517 33.02 -11.64 37.15
C VAL A 517 33.35 -13.13 37.29
N TYR A 518 32.65 -13.95 36.53
CA TYR A 518 32.70 -15.41 36.61
C TYR A 518 33.78 -15.95 35.69
N ASN A 519 34.83 -16.51 36.29
CA ASN A 519 35.93 -17.15 35.59
C ASN A 519 35.68 -18.67 35.55
N GLU A 520 34.94 -19.12 34.54
CA GLU A 520 34.66 -20.55 34.36
C GLU A 520 35.90 -21.27 33.78
N ASP A 521 36.26 -22.41 34.39
CA ASP A 521 37.35 -23.25 33.91
C ASP A 521 36.83 -24.27 32.88
N PRO A 522 37.30 -24.24 31.61
CA PRO A 522 36.83 -25.14 30.56
C PRO A 522 37.20 -26.63 30.76
N THR A 523 37.87 -27.00 31.85
CA THR A 523 38.36 -28.37 32.10
C THR A 523 37.33 -29.34 32.71
N GLY A 524 36.11 -28.90 33.04
CA GLY A 524 35.11 -29.68 33.79
C GLY A 524 34.25 -30.69 33.02
N GLY A 525 34.14 -30.61 31.69
CA GLY A 525 33.17 -31.42 30.91
C GLY A 525 33.60 -32.88 30.64
N PRO A 526 32.69 -33.87 30.67
CA PRO A 526 32.98 -35.25 30.24
C PRO A 526 32.97 -35.37 28.71
N GLY A 527 34.10 -35.17 28.02
CA GLY A 527 34.20 -35.42 26.57
C GLY A 527 35.20 -34.57 25.80
N SER A 528 35.07 -34.60 24.45
CA SER A 528 35.84 -33.78 23.50
C SER A 528 35.33 -32.35 23.34
N ASP A 529 34.23 -32.01 23.99
CA ASP A 529 33.56 -30.72 23.89
C ASP A 529 33.83 -29.96 25.19
N GLN A 530 34.50 -28.81 25.06
CA GLN A 530 34.99 -28.04 26.19
C GLN A 530 34.26 -26.71 26.23
N ALA A 531 33.49 -26.49 27.27
CA ALA A 531 32.76 -25.26 27.50
C ALA A 531 33.09 -24.74 28.89
N GLY A 532 33.04 -23.41 29.07
CA GLY A 532 33.04 -22.83 30.42
C GLY A 532 31.84 -23.33 31.23
N VAL A 533 30.66 -23.28 30.61
CA VAL A 533 29.42 -23.85 31.13
C VAL A 533 28.87 -24.89 30.15
N TYR A 534 28.88 -26.15 30.53
CA TYR A 534 28.37 -27.28 29.77
C TYR A 534 27.02 -27.76 30.31
N ILE A 535 26.00 -27.64 29.48
CA ILE A 535 24.60 -27.92 29.81
C ILE A 535 24.16 -29.13 29.00
N ASN A 536 23.92 -30.26 29.67
CA ASN A 536 23.74 -31.54 29.00
C ASN A 536 22.36 -32.14 29.30
N GLN A 537 21.54 -32.36 28.27
CA GLN A 537 20.27 -33.08 28.38
C GLN A 537 19.29 -32.50 29.41
N LEU A 538 19.28 -31.18 29.59
CA LEU A 538 18.36 -30.51 30.52
C LEU A 538 17.11 -30.01 29.77
N PRO A 539 15.89 -30.32 30.28
CA PRO A 539 14.66 -29.73 29.78
C PRO A 539 14.33 -28.42 30.54
N ASP A 540 13.71 -27.47 29.85
CA ASP A 540 13.00 -26.30 30.38
C ASP A 540 13.73 -25.59 31.54
N MET A 541 14.96 -25.13 31.27
CA MET A 541 15.82 -24.46 32.25
C MET A 541 16.09 -23.01 31.83
N LEU A 542 16.11 -22.12 32.81
CA LEU A 542 16.53 -20.73 32.64
C LEU A 542 17.86 -20.47 33.34
N ILE A 543 18.83 -19.92 32.61
CA ILE A 543 20.06 -19.36 33.15
C ILE A 543 20.00 -17.85 32.92
N HIS A 544 19.91 -17.10 34.01
CA HIS A 544 19.73 -15.65 34.01
C HIS A 544 20.89 -14.95 34.68
N GLY A 545 21.48 -13.98 33.98
CA GLY A 545 22.43 -13.04 34.54
C GLY A 545 21.74 -11.78 35.09
N GLU A 546 21.72 -11.64 36.41
CA GLU A 546 21.18 -10.45 37.06
C GLU A 546 22.18 -9.29 36.97
N GLY A 547 21.73 -8.14 36.45
CA GLY A 547 22.58 -6.95 36.37
C GLY A 547 23.77 -7.09 35.41
N ARG A 548 23.72 -8.03 34.47
CA ARG A 548 24.75 -8.30 33.45
C ARG A 548 26.08 -8.80 34.03
N PRO A 549 26.09 -9.97 34.69
CA PRO A 549 27.34 -10.57 35.11
C PRO A 549 28.24 -10.88 33.93
N GLN A 550 29.54 -10.72 34.16
CA GLN A 550 30.55 -10.97 33.15
C GLN A 550 30.98 -12.43 33.21
N LEU A 551 30.73 -13.17 32.14
CA LEU A 551 31.27 -14.51 31.92
C LEU A 551 32.62 -14.36 31.22
N VAL A 552 33.71 -14.60 31.95
CA VAL A 552 35.09 -14.52 31.45
C VAL A 552 35.58 -15.91 31.08
N MET A 553 35.94 -16.09 29.82
CA MET A 553 36.51 -17.35 29.36
C MET A 553 38.05 -17.35 29.35
N HIS A 554 38.63 -18.45 29.80
CA HIS A 554 40.07 -18.69 29.78
C HIS A 554 40.56 -19.30 28.46
N PRO A 555 41.66 -18.79 27.86
CA PRO A 555 42.19 -19.29 26.60
C PRO A 555 42.33 -20.80 26.57
N TYR A 556 41.73 -21.43 25.56
CA TYR A 556 41.85 -22.86 25.36
C TYR A 556 42.78 -23.19 24.18
N THR A 557 43.74 -24.11 24.40
CA THR A 557 44.72 -24.51 23.39
C THR A 557 44.67 -26.00 23.00
N GLY A 558 43.65 -26.74 23.45
CA GLY A 558 43.53 -28.17 23.17
C GLY A 558 42.59 -28.49 21.99
N PRO A 559 42.38 -29.78 21.67
CA PRO A 559 41.43 -30.21 20.64
C PRO A 559 39.97 -30.09 21.14
N GLY A 560 39.04 -29.59 20.31
CA GLY A 560 37.62 -29.49 20.65
C GLY A 560 36.90 -28.34 19.93
N THR A 561 35.61 -28.16 20.21
CA THR A 561 34.80 -26.99 19.81
C THR A 561 34.58 -26.07 21.01
N PRO A 562 35.55 -25.23 21.37
CA PRO A 562 35.48 -24.44 22.60
C PRO A 562 34.36 -23.39 22.53
N SER A 563 33.57 -23.28 23.61
CA SER A 563 32.51 -22.26 23.76
C SER A 563 32.39 -21.73 25.19
N ALA A 564 31.75 -20.57 25.38
CA ALA A 564 31.48 -20.04 26.72
C ALA A 564 30.38 -20.88 27.38
N ILE A 565 29.27 -21.05 26.67
CA ILE A 565 28.12 -21.86 27.08
C ILE A 565 27.82 -22.86 25.97
N HIS A 566 27.72 -24.14 26.33
CA HIS A 566 27.36 -25.22 25.41
C HIS A 566 26.10 -25.93 25.90
N GLY A 567 24.98 -25.68 25.24
CA GLY A 567 23.75 -26.46 25.39
C GLY A 567 23.76 -27.66 24.45
N TYR A 568 23.98 -28.86 24.98
CA TYR A 568 23.93 -30.11 24.22
C TYR A 568 22.67 -30.90 24.56
N LYS A 569 21.85 -31.21 23.55
CA LYS A 569 20.58 -31.95 23.69
C LYS A 569 19.63 -31.37 24.74
N SER A 570 19.70 -30.05 24.94
CA SER A 570 18.88 -29.36 25.93
C SER A 570 17.67 -28.74 25.22
N ASN A 571 16.48 -28.93 25.76
CA ASN A 571 15.24 -28.46 25.13
C ASN A 571 14.60 -27.40 26.02
N GLY A 572 14.08 -26.32 25.43
CA GLY A 572 13.50 -25.23 26.22
C GLY A 572 14.53 -24.44 27.05
N LEU A 573 15.83 -24.52 26.71
CA LEU A 573 16.88 -23.81 27.42
C LEU A 573 16.81 -22.31 27.11
N ILE A 574 16.85 -21.48 28.14
CA ILE A 574 16.89 -20.01 28.03
C ILE A 574 18.19 -19.51 28.64
N ILE A 575 18.96 -18.75 27.87
CA ILE A 575 20.20 -18.11 28.31
C ILE A 575 20.04 -16.60 28.11
N GLU A 576 20.05 -15.85 29.20
CA GLU A 576 19.81 -14.41 29.13
C GLU A 576 20.64 -13.55 30.09
N GLY A 577 20.85 -12.30 29.67
CA GLY A 577 21.36 -11.26 30.54
C GLY A 577 22.86 -11.32 30.84
N PHE A 578 23.66 -12.04 30.05
CA PHE A 578 25.11 -12.12 30.29
C PHE A 578 25.91 -11.08 29.51
N GLU A 579 27.00 -10.59 30.11
CA GLU A 579 28.12 -10.00 29.39
C GLU A 579 29.17 -11.08 29.11
N ILE A 580 29.41 -11.45 27.85
CA ILE A 580 30.35 -12.53 27.51
C ILE A 580 31.67 -11.93 27.04
N THR A 581 32.77 -12.33 27.71
CA THR A 581 34.14 -11.89 27.40
C THR A 581 35.13 -13.07 27.42
N GLY A 582 36.28 -12.97 26.72
CA GLY A 582 37.32 -13.99 26.90
C GLY A 582 38.43 -14.02 25.84
N ALA A 583 39.59 -14.53 26.23
CA ALA A 583 40.83 -14.40 25.47
C ALA A 583 41.11 -15.62 24.57
N TYR A 584 40.93 -15.45 23.26
CA TYR A 584 41.43 -16.30 22.15
C TYR A 584 40.74 -17.65 21.82
N THR A 585 40.30 -17.70 20.55
CA THR A 585 40.01 -18.88 19.70
C THR A 585 38.86 -19.81 20.12
N TYR A 586 37.67 -19.26 20.28
CA TYR A 586 36.44 -20.04 20.46
C TYR A 586 35.70 -20.32 19.14
N GLU A 587 35.03 -21.46 19.07
CA GLU A 587 34.13 -21.77 17.96
C GLU A 587 32.85 -20.92 18.04
N ALA A 588 32.28 -20.78 19.24
CA ALA A 588 31.13 -19.90 19.50
C ALA A 588 31.16 -19.33 20.92
N ALA A 589 30.52 -18.17 21.17
CA ALA A 589 30.26 -17.73 22.54
C ALA A 589 29.20 -18.64 23.17
N ILE A 590 28.09 -18.85 22.46
CA ILE A 590 27.01 -19.76 22.85
C ILE A 590 26.85 -20.81 21.75
N PHE A 591 26.96 -22.08 22.11
CA PHE A 591 26.81 -23.21 21.20
C PHE A 591 25.60 -24.07 21.61
N MET A 592 24.62 -24.18 20.72
CA MET A 592 23.43 -25.02 20.89
C MET A 592 23.48 -26.18 19.90
N GLU A 593 23.74 -27.39 20.40
CA GLU A 593 23.89 -28.60 19.58
C GLU A 593 22.83 -29.65 19.92
N ASN A 594 22.06 -30.07 18.91
CA ASN A 594 20.90 -30.98 19.05
C ASN A 594 19.86 -30.48 20.07
N SER A 595 19.79 -29.17 20.27
CA SER A 595 18.91 -28.49 21.23
C SER A 595 17.67 -27.94 20.51
N HIS A 596 16.51 -27.95 21.16
CA HIS A 596 15.24 -27.56 20.53
C HIS A 596 14.45 -26.56 21.40
N GLY A 597 13.64 -25.69 20.79
CA GLY A 597 12.78 -24.75 21.52
C GLY A 597 13.55 -23.78 22.42
N SER A 598 14.82 -23.53 22.15
CA SER A 598 15.71 -22.79 23.07
C SER A 598 15.83 -21.32 22.67
N VAL A 599 16.05 -20.44 23.64
CA VAL A 599 16.11 -18.98 23.44
C VAL A 599 17.42 -18.42 23.99
N VAL A 600 18.11 -17.61 23.19
CA VAL A 600 19.29 -16.86 23.61
C VAL A 600 18.99 -15.37 23.48
N ARG A 601 18.85 -14.66 24.61
CA ARG A 601 18.40 -13.26 24.57
C ARG A 601 19.10 -12.31 25.52
N ASP A 602 19.05 -11.01 25.19
CA ASP A 602 19.53 -9.93 26.06
C ASP A 602 20.99 -10.05 26.52
N ASN A 603 21.81 -10.81 25.79
CA ASN A 603 23.22 -10.93 26.07
C ASN A 603 23.99 -9.84 25.33
N ILE A 604 25.12 -9.43 25.91
CA ILE A 604 26.05 -8.49 25.28
C ILE A 604 27.43 -9.11 25.11
N VAL A 605 28.12 -8.70 24.05
CA VAL A 605 29.56 -8.92 23.92
C VAL A 605 30.24 -7.58 24.10
N THR A 606 31.18 -7.48 25.04
CA THR A 606 31.94 -6.26 25.26
C THR A 606 33.28 -6.27 24.50
N PRO A 607 33.71 -5.12 23.94
CA PRO A 607 35.02 -4.97 23.35
C PRO A 607 36.13 -5.26 24.34
N ALA A 608 36.94 -6.26 24.04
CA ALA A 608 38.25 -6.39 24.65
C ALA A 608 39.31 -6.55 23.56
N PRO A 609 40.42 -5.80 23.64
CA PRO A 609 41.47 -5.90 22.63
C PRO A 609 42.00 -7.33 22.58
N ASN A 610 41.89 -7.95 21.41
CA ASN A 610 42.28 -9.34 21.13
C ASN A 610 41.35 -10.43 21.71
N VAL A 611 40.11 -10.08 22.06
CA VAL A 611 39.05 -11.05 22.38
C VAL A 611 38.27 -11.34 21.12
N GLY A 612 38.29 -12.60 20.68
CA GLY A 612 37.57 -12.96 19.48
C GLY A 612 36.99 -14.36 19.46
N PHE A 613 35.83 -14.45 18.81
CA PHE A 613 35.08 -15.67 18.56
C PHE A 613 35.03 -15.93 17.06
N ARG A 614 34.85 -17.16 16.63
CA ARG A 614 34.42 -17.41 15.24
C ARG A 614 32.96 -17.06 15.04
N LYS A 615 32.15 -17.24 16.09
CA LYS A 615 30.71 -16.99 16.14
C LYS A 615 30.29 -16.45 17.50
N PHE A 616 29.31 -15.57 17.55
CA PHE A 616 28.63 -15.29 18.81
C PHE A 616 27.70 -16.46 19.15
N PHE A 617 26.86 -16.85 18.20
CA PHE A 617 25.92 -17.95 18.36
C PHE A 617 26.14 -19.02 17.28
N HIS A 618 26.13 -20.29 17.69
CA HIS A 618 26.10 -21.45 16.79
C HIS A 618 24.93 -22.36 17.18
N GLY A 619 23.96 -22.53 16.28
CA GLY A 619 22.94 -23.58 16.37
C GLY A 619 23.29 -24.72 15.43
N LYS A 620 23.32 -25.97 15.89
CA LYS A 620 23.62 -27.15 15.07
C LYS A 620 22.61 -28.26 15.32
N ASN A 621 22.02 -28.79 14.25
CA ASN A 621 20.99 -29.84 14.30
C ASN A 621 19.83 -29.47 15.25
N CYS A 622 19.43 -28.20 15.25
CA CYS A 622 18.47 -27.63 16.19
C CYS A 622 17.07 -27.45 15.59
N ASN A 623 16.05 -27.21 16.41
CA ASN A 623 14.69 -26.93 15.91
C ASN A 623 13.99 -25.90 16.79
N GLY A 624 13.48 -24.82 16.22
CA GLY A 624 12.80 -23.76 16.98
C GLY A 624 13.76 -23.06 17.95
N VAL A 625 14.94 -22.67 17.47
CA VAL A 625 15.91 -21.95 18.32
C VAL A 625 15.93 -20.49 17.92
N THR A 626 15.73 -19.61 18.90
CA THR A 626 15.57 -18.17 18.68
C THR A 626 16.72 -17.41 19.32
N VAL A 627 17.31 -16.48 18.58
CA VAL A 627 18.31 -15.53 19.06
C VAL A 627 17.71 -14.13 19.01
N HIS A 628 17.51 -13.52 20.17
CA HIS A 628 16.64 -12.35 20.32
C HIS A 628 17.28 -11.22 21.13
N LYS A 629 17.18 -9.95 20.72
CA LYS A 629 17.64 -8.78 21.54
C LYS A 629 19.10 -8.83 22.02
N ASN A 630 19.99 -9.57 21.35
CA ASN A 630 21.40 -9.58 21.73
C ASN A 630 22.11 -8.34 21.14
N ASN A 631 23.05 -7.77 21.90
CA ASN A 631 23.88 -6.65 21.44
C ASN A 631 25.35 -7.10 21.29
N VAL A 632 25.79 -7.28 20.05
CA VAL A 632 27.14 -7.73 19.71
C VAL A 632 27.92 -6.55 19.12
N ASP A 633 28.46 -5.72 20.00
CA ASP A 633 29.25 -4.54 19.61
C ASP A 633 30.76 -4.81 19.76
N ASP A 634 31.55 -4.31 18.81
CA ASP A 634 33.01 -4.34 18.84
C ASP A 634 33.64 -5.76 19.00
N MET A 635 32.91 -6.80 18.58
CA MET A 635 33.40 -8.18 18.62
C MET A 635 34.48 -8.43 17.56
N MET A 636 35.60 -9.03 17.94
CA MET A 636 36.60 -9.54 16.99
C MET A 636 36.18 -10.93 16.47
N LEU A 637 36.00 -11.06 15.17
CA LEU A 637 35.85 -12.35 14.51
C LEU A 637 37.24 -12.94 14.23
N VAL A 638 37.51 -14.12 14.78
CA VAL A 638 38.80 -14.83 14.59
C VAL A 638 38.87 -15.46 13.21
N GLU A 639 40.05 -15.40 12.56
CA GLU A 639 40.29 -15.95 11.22
C GLU A 639 39.73 -17.38 11.07
N SER A 640 38.67 -17.49 10.28
CA SER A 640 38.18 -18.74 9.72
C SER A 640 37.57 -18.48 8.35
N PRO A 641 37.58 -19.47 7.43
CA PRO A 641 36.96 -19.33 6.12
C PRO A 641 35.46 -18.96 6.16
N ASN A 642 34.79 -19.11 7.31
CA ASN A 642 33.33 -18.95 7.49
C ASN A 642 33.00 -18.18 8.79
N SER A 643 33.64 -17.05 9.05
CA SER A 643 33.41 -16.30 10.29
C SER A 643 32.01 -15.67 10.27
N THR A 644 31.14 -15.97 11.22
CA THR A 644 29.73 -15.54 11.19
C THR A 644 29.26 -15.18 12.58
N VAL A 645 28.53 -14.08 12.80
CA VAL A 645 28.02 -13.75 14.14
C VAL A 645 26.98 -14.78 14.62
N PHE A 646 25.92 -15.00 13.82
CA PHE A 646 24.85 -15.96 14.07
C PHE A 646 24.88 -17.07 13.01
N TYR A 647 25.19 -18.29 13.42
CA TYR A 647 25.39 -19.41 12.49
C TYR A 647 24.45 -20.57 12.81
N PHE A 648 23.57 -20.91 11.88
CA PHE A 648 22.68 -22.07 11.98
C PHE A 648 23.06 -23.13 10.97
N GLU A 649 23.36 -24.33 11.47
CA GLU A 649 23.79 -25.50 10.71
C GLU A 649 22.77 -26.62 10.85
N ALA A 650 22.06 -26.93 9.76
CA ALA A 650 21.05 -27.99 9.74
C ALA A 650 19.99 -27.83 10.85
N CYS A 651 19.60 -26.59 11.16
CA CYS A 651 18.46 -26.33 12.03
C CYS A 651 17.17 -26.19 11.21
N ASN A 652 16.02 -26.38 11.85
CA ASN A 652 14.72 -25.98 11.32
C ASN A 652 14.18 -24.86 12.21
N ASN A 653 13.55 -23.82 11.68
CA ASN A 653 13.00 -22.72 12.50
C ASN A 653 14.08 -22.08 13.40
N GLY A 654 15.09 -21.48 12.77
CA GLY A 654 16.20 -20.82 13.44
C GLY A 654 16.07 -19.32 13.29
N ASP A 655 15.56 -18.65 14.31
CA ASP A 655 15.10 -17.26 14.19
C ASP A 655 16.13 -16.29 14.78
N VAL A 656 16.33 -15.15 14.11
CA VAL A 656 17.28 -14.10 14.50
C VAL A 656 16.56 -12.78 14.48
N ASN A 657 16.07 -12.33 15.64
CA ASN A 657 15.16 -11.21 15.71
C ASN A 657 15.63 -10.12 16.69
N TYR A 658 15.44 -8.84 16.37
CA TYR A 658 15.76 -7.71 17.27
C TYR A 658 17.22 -7.62 17.73
N ASN A 659 18.17 -8.24 17.03
CA ASN A 659 19.57 -8.20 17.42
C ASN A 659 20.24 -6.93 16.87
N LYS A 660 21.21 -6.42 17.61
CA LYS A 660 22.05 -5.31 17.19
C LYS A 660 23.49 -5.77 17.14
N CYS A 661 24.15 -5.53 16.01
CA CYS A 661 25.56 -5.84 15.84
C CYS A 661 26.28 -4.68 15.17
N ARG A 662 27.27 -4.08 15.84
CA ARG A 662 28.04 -2.97 15.28
C ARG A 662 29.55 -3.13 15.46
N ARG A 663 30.32 -2.45 14.61
CA ARG A 663 31.78 -2.31 14.75
C ARG A 663 32.52 -3.63 14.90
N LEU A 664 32.08 -4.66 14.19
CA LEU A 664 32.84 -5.91 14.19
C LEU A 664 34.29 -5.62 13.77
N SER A 665 35.22 -6.43 14.26
CA SER A 665 36.59 -6.43 13.74
C SER A 665 36.93 -7.85 13.31
N HIS A 666 37.95 -8.05 12.48
CA HIS A 666 38.42 -9.39 12.16
C HIS A 666 39.93 -9.39 12.19
N ASP A 667 40.51 -10.37 12.89
CA ASP A 667 41.95 -10.62 12.87
C ASP A 667 42.22 -11.64 11.78
N GLY A 668 42.90 -11.25 10.71
CA GLY A 668 43.19 -12.23 9.68
C GLY A 668 43.97 -11.64 8.52
N SER A 669 45.18 -12.16 8.33
CA SER A 669 46.10 -11.87 7.22
C SER A 669 46.07 -12.96 6.15
N SER A 670 44.97 -13.74 6.09
CA SER A 670 44.87 -14.89 5.19
C SER A 670 45.22 -14.53 3.75
N PRO A 671 46.21 -15.20 3.12
CA PRO A 671 46.60 -14.89 1.76
C PRO A 671 45.59 -15.40 0.72
N THR A 672 44.69 -16.32 1.06
CA THR A 672 43.90 -17.08 0.07
C THR A 672 42.44 -16.71 -0.06
N GLN A 673 41.70 -16.40 1.00
CA GLN A 673 40.29 -15.92 0.95
C GLN A 673 39.84 -15.55 2.37
N THR A 674 39.06 -14.48 2.53
CA THR A 674 38.48 -14.10 3.84
C THR A 674 37.00 -13.84 3.70
N LYS A 675 36.16 -14.54 4.46
CA LYS A 675 34.70 -14.37 4.42
C LYS A 675 34.16 -14.04 5.80
N MET A 676 33.19 -13.14 5.83
CA MET A 676 32.42 -12.84 7.03
C MET A 676 30.94 -12.75 6.72
N ALA A 677 30.14 -13.12 7.70
CA ALA A 677 28.71 -12.89 7.68
C ALA A 677 28.16 -12.42 9.04
N TYR A 678 27.03 -11.73 9.01
CA TYR A 678 26.27 -11.47 10.25
C TYR A 678 25.41 -12.69 10.56
N VAL A 679 24.61 -13.12 9.60
CA VAL A 679 23.76 -14.31 9.71
C VAL A 679 24.11 -15.28 8.60
N THR A 680 24.39 -16.52 8.96
CA THR A 680 24.42 -17.65 8.02
C THR A 680 23.38 -18.66 8.46
N SER A 681 22.40 -18.89 7.59
CA SER A 681 21.36 -19.88 7.79
C SER A 681 21.48 -21.00 6.75
N LEU A 682 21.82 -22.19 7.22
CA LEU A 682 21.70 -23.45 6.47
C LEU A 682 20.44 -24.20 6.91
N THR A 683 19.39 -23.47 7.29
CA THR A 683 18.14 -24.01 7.82
C THR A 683 17.06 -24.16 6.75
N THR A 684 16.02 -24.91 7.09
CA THR A 684 14.71 -24.72 6.45
C THR A 684 13.83 -23.87 7.37
N ASN A 685 13.41 -22.70 6.87
CA ASN A 685 12.47 -21.75 7.50
C ASN A 685 13.09 -20.93 8.63
N ALA A 686 14.04 -20.04 8.35
CA ALA A 686 14.46 -19.03 9.32
C ALA A 686 13.61 -17.76 9.17
N GLU A 687 13.18 -17.19 10.29
CA GLU A 687 12.78 -15.78 10.35
C GLU A 687 13.98 -14.92 10.74
N ILE A 688 14.26 -13.89 9.96
CA ILE A 688 15.32 -12.92 10.24
C ILE A 688 14.70 -11.54 10.21
N SER A 689 14.31 -11.02 11.36
CA SER A 689 13.53 -9.78 11.42
C SER A 689 14.06 -8.73 12.39
N ARG A 690 13.87 -7.46 12.05
CA ARG A 690 14.09 -6.32 12.98
C ARG A 690 15.50 -6.23 13.56
N ASN A 691 16.51 -6.68 12.81
CA ASN A 691 17.90 -6.57 13.23
C ASN A 691 18.53 -5.25 12.77
N ILE A 692 19.50 -4.76 13.53
CA ILE A 692 20.31 -3.57 13.20
C ILE A 692 21.77 -3.98 13.05
N PHE A 693 22.26 -4.03 11.81
CA PHE A 693 23.64 -4.40 11.50
C PHE A 693 24.38 -3.25 10.80
N GLY A 694 25.45 -2.74 11.40
CA GLY A 694 26.14 -1.59 10.79
C GLY A 694 27.47 -1.16 11.40
N GLU A 695 27.99 -0.03 10.92
CA GLU A 695 29.25 0.59 11.37
C GLU A 695 30.47 -0.35 11.24
N TYR A 696 30.59 -1.08 10.13
CA TYR A 696 31.67 -2.03 9.91
C TYR A 696 32.51 -1.67 8.70
N HIS A 697 33.79 -1.35 8.93
CA HIS A 697 34.74 -1.11 7.86
C HIS A 697 35.99 -1.93 8.07
N ARG A 698 36.33 -2.75 7.07
CA ARG A 698 37.57 -3.50 7.11
C ARG A 698 38.27 -3.55 5.78
N THR A 699 39.58 -3.63 5.88
CA THR A 699 40.48 -3.88 4.75
C THR A 699 41.27 -5.17 4.98
N ALA A 700 41.49 -5.98 3.96
CA ALA A 700 42.41 -7.12 3.98
C ALA A 700 43.27 -7.17 2.71
N ASN A 701 44.36 -7.96 2.73
CA ASN A 701 45.29 -8.12 1.61
C ASN A 701 45.28 -9.58 1.11
N SER A 702 44.21 -9.99 0.42
CA SER A 702 44.05 -11.35 -0.12
C SER A 702 44.38 -11.41 -1.60
N THR A 703 45.08 -12.44 -2.08
CA THR A 703 45.32 -12.62 -3.53
C THR A 703 44.09 -13.17 -4.27
N SER A 704 43.01 -13.52 -3.56
CA SER A 704 41.73 -13.95 -4.11
C SER A 704 40.62 -12.97 -3.72
N SER A 705 39.49 -13.41 -3.15
CA SER A 705 38.41 -12.54 -2.69
C SER A 705 38.45 -12.24 -1.19
N VAL A 706 37.92 -11.07 -0.82
CA VAL A 706 37.32 -10.82 0.48
C VAL A 706 35.80 -10.75 0.30
N GLU A 707 35.05 -11.33 1.23
CA GLU A 707 33.60 -11.49 1.11
C GLU A 707 32.90 -11.03 2.39
N LEU A 708 31.93 -10.13 2.26
CA LEU A 708 31.00 -9.74 3.31
C LEU A 708 29.58 -10.11 2.88
N ARG A 709 28.89 -10.94 3.66
CA ARG A 709 27.49 -11.32 3.42
C ARG A 709 26.69 -11.03 4.67
N VAL A 710 25.83 -10.01 4.68
CA VAL A 710 25.08 -9.69 5.90
C VAL A 710 24.12 -10.83 6.23
N PHE A 711 23.28 -11.19 5.27
CA PHE A 711 22.43 -12.38 5.34
C PHE A 711 22.87 -13.40 4.29
N SER A 712 23.27 -14.59 4.72
CA SER A 712 23.63 -15.71 3.85
C SER A 712 22.70 -16.89 4.10
N THR A 713 21.70 -17.08 3.24
CA THR A 713 20.74 -18.19 3.37
C THR A 713 21.00 -19.27 2.33
N THR A 714 20.77 -20.53 2.69
CA THR A 714 20.87 -21.66 1.76
C THR A 714 19.74 -22.66 2.00
N GLY A 715 18.90 -22.87 0.97
CA GLY A 715 17.69 -23.68 1.11
C GLY A 715 16.59 -22.99 1.91
N GLY A 716 15.47 -23.68 2.10
CA GLY A 716 14.37 -23.25 2.98
C GLY A 716 13.47 -22.13 2.47
N ASN A 717 12.37 -21.90 3.19
CA ASN A 717 11.44 -20.78 3.04
C ASN A 717 11.77 -19.72 4.10
N ASN A 718 12.83 -18.93 3.86
CA ASN A 718 13.27 -17.93 4.84
C ASN A 718 12.54 -16.61 4.63
N HIS A 719 12.18 -15.94 5.71
CA HIS A 719 11.54 -14.63 5.71
C HIS A 719 12.55 -13.62 6.26
N ILE A 720 12.87 -12.58 5.49
CA ILE A 720 13.85 -11.55 5.87
C ILE A 720 13.17 -10.20 5.78
N PHE A 721 12.86 -9.58 6.91
CA PHE A 721 12.07 -8.35 6.91
C PHE A 721 12.36 -7.38 8.05
N ASN A 722 12.05 -6.10 7.83
CA ASN A 722 12.22 -5.03 8.82
C ASN A 722 13.67 -4.88 9.33
N ASN A 723 14.67 -5.33 8.58
CA ASN A 723 16.08 -5.22 8.99
C ASN A 723 16.69 -3.92 8.49
N LEU A 724 17.50 -3.29 9.35
CA LEU A 724 18.35 -2.16 8.99
C LEU A 724 19.80 -2.62 8.86
N VAL A 725 20.34 -2.49 7.65
CA VAL A 725 21.75 -2.75 7.33
C VAL A 725 22.38 -1.48 6.80
N TYR A 726 23.43 -0.99 7.46
CA TYR A 726 24.04 0.28 7.06
C TYR A 726 25.54 0.39 7.31
N ASP A 727 26.21 1.21 6.50
CA ASP A 727 27.60 1.61 6.71
C ASP A 727 28.55 0.40 6.83
N LEU A 728 28.56 -0.44 5.79
CA LEU A 728 29.28 -1.70 5.76
C LEU A 728 30.24 -1.78 4.57
N SER A 729 31.53 -1.99 4.83
CA SER A 729 32.52 -2.25 3.79
C SER A 729 33.53 -3.34 4.17
N PHE A 730 33.79 -4.27 3.25
CA PHE A 730 34.96 -5.14 3.32
C PHE A 730 35.77 -5.04 2.02
N GLU A 731 36.97 -4.48 2.14
CA GLU A 731 37.80 -4.10 1.00
C GLU A 731 39.05 -4.97 0.91
N ASN A 732 39.37 -5.40 -0.31
CA ASN A 732 40.64 -6.01 -0.64
C ASN A 732 41.60 -4.94 -1.15
N LEU A 733 42.63 -4.65 -0.35
CA LEU A 733 43.70 -3.71 -0.71
C LEU A 733 44.70 -4.32 -1.69
N ASN A 734 44.65 -5.64 -1.93
CA ASN A 734 45.47 -6.27 -2.93
C ASN A 734 44.90 -5.98 -4.34
N PRO A 735 45.67 -5.34 -5.24
CA PRO A 735 45.19 -5.01 -6.58
C PRO A 735 44.86 -6.22 -7.45
N SER A 736 45.34 -7.42 -7.13
CA SER A 736 44.98 -8.64 -7.86
C SER A 736 43.81 -9.41 -7.25
N GLY A 737 43.33 -8.98 -6.09
CA GLY A 737 42.19 -9.59 -5.41
C GLY A 737 40.88 -8.87 -5.69
N THR A 738 39.78 -9.47 -5.27
CA THR A 738 38.42 -8.93 -5.43
C THR A 738 37.76 -8.64 -4.09
N SER A 739 36.87 -7.65 -4.06
CA SER A 739 36.00 -7.34 -2.93
C SER A 739 34.57 -7.65 -3.29
N MET A 740 33.93 -8.53 -2.54
CA MET A 740 32.54 -8.91 -2.77
C MET A 740 31.70 -8.60 -1.53
N ASN A 741 30.70 -7.74 -1.68
CA ASN A 741 29.84 -7.30 -0.58
C ASN A 741 28.38 -7.58 -0.93
N TRP A 742 27.61 -8.13 0.01
CA TRP A 742 26.20 -8.47 -0.13
C TRP A 742 25.44 -8.04 1.11
N ALA A 743 24.30 -7.36 0.93
CA ALA A 743 23.29 -7.30 1.99
C ALA A 743 22.63 -8.69 2.13
N ILE A 744 22.08 -9.22 1.04
CA ILE A 744 21.51 -10.58 1.01
C ILE A 744 22.22 -11.42 -0.05
N TYR A 745 22.64 -12.62 0.36
CA TYR A 745 23.06 -13.71 -0.51
C TYR A 745 22.21 -14.94 -0.24
N ALA A 746 21.30 -15.27 -1.16
CA ALA A 746 20.44 -16.44 -1.06
C ALA A 746 20.80 -17.50 -2.11
N LEU A 747 20.94 -18.74 -1.68
CA LEU A 747 21.32 -19.87 -2.53
C LEU A 747 20.32 -21.02 -2.43
N SER A 748 19.73 -21.40 -3.57
CA SER A 748 18.83 -22.57 -3.66
C SER A 748 17.63 -22.51 -2.70
N SER A 749 17.17 -21.31 -2.33
CA SER A 749 16.02 -21.12 -1.44
C SER A 749 14.71 -21.07 -2.22
N SER A 750 13.61 -21.47 -1.60
CA SER A 750 12.26 -21.53 -2.21
C SER A 750 11.30 -20.71 -1.37
N ASN A 751 10.30 -20.07 -1.98
CA ASN A 751 9.26 -19.33 -1.25
C ASN A 751 9.84 -18.40 -0.16
N MET A 752 10.88 -17.64 -0.51
CA MET A 752 11.40 -16.63 0.41
C MET A 752 10.63 -15.34 0.23
N GLU A 753 10.42 -14.64 1.33
CA GLU A 753 9.90 -13.28 1.34
C GLU A 753 11.00 -12.34 1.84
N ILE A 754 11.27 -11.28 1.09
CA ILE A 754 12.23 -10.24 1.47
C ILE A 754 11.50 -8.91 1.40
N TYR A 755 11.15 -8.33 2.54
CA TYR A 755 10.36 -7.11 2.51
C TYR A 755 10.67 -6.11 3.62
N ASN A 756 10.33 -4.84 3.39
CA ASN A 756 10.53 -3.77 4.37
C ASN A 756 11.97 -3.73 4.93
N ASN A 757 13.00 -4.05 4.14
CA ASN A 757 14.38 -3.92 4.63
C ASN A 757 14.99 -2.61 4.13
N THR A 758 15.89 -2.04 4.92
CA THR A 758 16.71 -0.89 4.52
C THR A 758 18.17 -1.32 4.44
N PHE A 759 18.74 -1.26 3.23
CA PHE A 759 20.14 -1.54 2.94
C PHE A 759 20.80 -0.27 2.41
N ASP A 760 21.58 0.39 3.26
CA ASP A 760 22.20 1.68 2.95
C ASP A 760 23.73 1.62 3.05
N SER A 761 24.44 2.32 2.18
CA SER A 761 25.89 2.53 2.33
C SER A 761 26.71 1.23 2.44
N ILE A 762 26.43 0.26 1.56
CA ILE A 762 27.10 -1.03 1.52
C ILE A 762 28.12 -1.07 0.37
N GLY A 763 29.31 -1.60 0.63
CA GLY A 763 30.32 -1.91 -0.39
C GLY A 763 31.61 -1.12 -0.25
N SER A 764 32.41 -1.07 -1.31
CA SER A 764 33.76 -0.49 -1.28
C SER A 764 33.99 0.42 -2.48
N GLY A 765 34.22 1.71 -2.21
CA GLY A 765 34.65 2.67 -3.24
C GLY A 765 36.17 2.60 -3.55
N SER A 766 36.98 2.10 -2.61
CA SER A 766 38.45 2.08 -2.75
C SER A 766 39.02 0.82 -3.39
N ALA A 767 38.27 -0.29 -3.40
CA ALA A 767 38.74 -1.53 -4.01
C ALA A 767 38.89 -1.41 -5.53
N VAL A 768 39.86 -2.14 -6.09
CA VAL A 768 40.12 -2.13 -7.54
C VAL A 768 39.09 -2.99 -8.29
N PHE A 769 38.88 -4.24 -7.85
CA PHE A 769 38.01 -5.21 -8.52
C PHE A 769 36.98 -5.82 -7.57
N GLY A 770 35.88 -6.33 -8.13
CA GLY A 770 34.86 -7.08 -7.41
C GLY A 770 33.44 -6.61 -7.71
N SER A 771 32.51 -6.86 -6.80
CA SER A 771 31.10 -6.52 -6.96
C SER A 771 30.43 -6.22 -5.63
N THR A 772 29.42 -5.36 -5.66
CA THR A 772 28.54 -5.07 -4.54
C THR A 772 27.10 -5.41 -4.93
N TYR A 773 26.36 -6.04 -4.02
CA TYR A 773 24.99 -6.45 -4.23
C TYR A 773 24.12 -5.98 -3.07
N GLY A 774 22.97 -5.39 -3.36
CA GLY A 774 21.87 -5.31 -2.38
C GLY A 774 21.37 -6.72 -2.11
N ILE A 775 20.68 -7.30 -3.09
CA ILE A 775 20.14 -8.66 -3.02
C ILE A 775 20.71 -9.52 -4.16
N GLN A 776 21.31 -10.66 -3.82
CA GLN A 776 21.71 -11.68 -4.78
C GLN A 776 20.93 -12.98 -4.54
N LEU A 777 20.22 -13.44 -5.58
CA LEU A 777 19.52 -14.72 -5.61
C LEU A 777 20.21 -15.68 -6.59
N ASN A 778 20.70 -16.81 -6.09
CA ASN A 778 21.28 -17.88 -6.91
C ASN A 778 20.45 -19.14 -6.81
N SER A 779 20.03 -19.70 -7.96
CA SER A 779 19.27 -20.95 -8.05
C SER A 779 18.03 -21.01 -7.15
N SER A 780 17.52 -19.85 -6.71
CA SER A 780 16.36 -19.75 -5.83
C SER A 780 15.07 -19.74 -6.64
N ASN A 781 13.95 -20.13 -6.05
CA ASN A 781 12.70 -20.35 -6.78
C ASN A 781 11.63 -19.32 -6.40
N GLY A 782 11.51 -18.27 -7.21
CA GLY A 782 10.44 -17.26 -7.16
C GLY A 782 10.25 -16.62 -5.78
N PRO A 783 11.27 -15.94 -5.21
CA PRO A 783 11.08 -15.16 -4.00
C PRO A 783 10.28 -13.88 -4.29
N ASP A 784 9.49 -13.47 -3.32
CA ASP A 784 8.73 -12.22 -3.34
C ASP A 784 9.57 -11.14 -2.64
N ILE A 785 9.81 -10.02 -3.34
CA ILE A 785 10.65 -8.93 -2.89
C ILE A 785 9.86 -7.63 -2.99
N TYR A 786 9.50 -7.02 -1.86
CA TYR A 786 8.68 -5.81 -1.86
C TYR A 786 9.03 -4.84 -0.74
N ASN A 787 8.72 -3.55 -0.89
CA ASN A 787 8.92 -2.52 0.13
C ASN A 787 10.35 -2.37 0.65
N ASN A 788 11.37 -2.79 -0.11
CA ASN A 788 12.75 -2.66 0.33
C ASN A 788 13.35 -1.33 -0.15
N ILE A 789 14.16 -0.68 0.68
CA ILE A 789 15.00 0.43 0.27
C ILE A 789 16.45 -0.06 0.15
N ILE A 790 17.01 0.02 -1.05
CA ILE A 790 18.39 -0.33 -1.37
C ILE A 790 19.09 0.92 -1.89
N SER A 791 19.81 1.60 -1.02
CA SER A 791 20.40 2.91 -1.29
C SER A 791 21.92 2.91 -1.11
N ASN A 792 22.61 3.79 -1.82
CA ASN A 792 24.03 4.07 -1.60
C ASN A 792 24.93 2.81 -1.71
N LEU A 793 24.75 1.98 -2.73
CA LEU A 793 25.64 0.84 -2.97
C LEU A 793 26.93 1.25 -3.67
N TYR A 794 28.06 0.97 -3.03
CA TYR A 794 29.40 1.34 -3.51
C TYR A 794 30.12 0.15 -4.13
N GLY A 795 30.24 0.16 -5.46
CA GLY A 795 31.00 -0.84 -6.21
C GLY A 795 32.48 -0.47 -6.29
N PRO A 796 33.38 -1.47 -6.41
CA PRO A 796 34.80 -1.21 -6.65
C PRO A 796 35.04 -0.35 -7.90
N SER A 797 36.20 0.30 -7.99
CA SER A 797 36.55 1.21 -9.10
C SER A 797 36.45 0.59 -10.50
N PHE A 798 36.76 -0.71 -10.64
CA PHE A 798 36.51 -1.52 -11.86
C PHE A 798 35.50 -2.64 -11.61
N GLY A 799 34.69 -2.49 -10.56
CA GLY A 799 33.66 -3.44 -10.14
C GLY A 799 32.25 -3.01 -10.49
N ILE A 800 31.29 -3.89 -10.21
CA ILE A 800 29.89 -3.69 -10.58
C ILE A 800 29.03 -3.61 -9.33
N SER A 801 28.08 -2.69 -9.30
CA SER A 801 27.03 -2.66 -8.29
C SER A 801 25.72 -3.16 -8.86
N TYR A 802 25.08 -4.05 -8.13
CA TYR A 802 23.76 -4.59 -8.44
C TYR A 802 22.81 -4.25 -7.29
N GLY A 803 21.67 -3.63 -7.58
CA GLY A 803 20.60 -3.49 -6.61
C GLY A 803 20.04 -4.87 -6.27
N ILE A 804 19.38 -5.47 -7.26
CA ILE A 804 18.85 -6.82 -7.20
C ILE A 804 19.37 -7.62 -8.38
N TRP A 805 20.03 -8.73 -8.09
CA TRP A 805 20.55 -9.67 -9.07
C TRP A 805 19.91 -11.04 -8.85
N ALA A 806 19.35 -11.63 -9.89
CA ALA A 806 18.74 -12.94 -9.79
C ALA A 806 19.18 -13.87 -10.92
N ASN A 807 19.79 -14.99 -10.54
CA ASN A 807 19.97 -16.19 -11.36
C ASN A 807 19.15 -17.34 -10.77
N SER A 808 17.88 -17.06 -10.57
CA SER A 808 16.86 -17.93 -10.00
C SER A 808 16.32 -18.92 -11.04
N THR A 809 15.66 -20.00 -10.59
CA THR A 809 14.93 -20.92 -11.49
C THR A 809 13.72 -20.21 -12.11
N ASN A 810 12.91 -19.57 -11.26
CA ASN A 810 11.78 -18.71 -11.65
C ASN A 810 12.14 -17.22 -11.49
N THR A 811 11.52 -16.34 -12.28
CA THR A 811 11.66 -14.89 -12.12
C THR A 811 11.17 -14.50 -10.71
N PRO A 812 11.97 -13.77 -9.90
CA PRO A 812 11.48 -13.22 -8.63
C PRO A 812 10.41 -12.16 -8.91
N ASP A 813 9.42 -12.05 -8.04
CA ASP A 813 8.50 -10.92 -8.07
C ASP A 813 9.13 -9.76 -7.29
N VAL A 814 9.28 -8.61 -7.93
CA VAL A 814 9.97 -7.46 -7.34
C VAL A 814 9.07 -6.24 -7.51
N THR A 815 8.40 -5.85 -6.45
CA THR A 815 7.45 -4.72 -6.43
C THR A 815 7.87 -3.72 -5.36
N TYR A 816 7.36 -2.49 -5.45
CA TYR A 816 7.44 -1.48 -4.39
C TYR A 816 8.81 -1.31 -3.73
N SER A 817 9.90 -1.45 -4.48
CA SER A 817 11.26 -1.38 -3.94
C SER A 817 11.97 -0.17 -4.50
N ASP A 818 12.56 0.64 -3.64
CA ASP A 818 13.42 1.75 -4.04
C ASP A 818 14.86 1.26 -4.18
N VAL A 819 15.44 1.43 -5.36
CA VAL A 819 16.85 1.10 -5.60
C VAL A 819 17.57 2.33 -6.12
N TRP A 820 18.30 3.02 -5.23
CA TRP A 820 18.81 4.36 -5.48
C TRP A 820 20.33 4.52 -5.22
N ASN A 821 20.95 5.43 -5.96
CA ASN A 821 22.36 5.83 -5.84
C ASN A 821 23.37 4.67 -5.82
N LEU A 822 23.35 3.83 -6.85
CA LEU A 822 24.40 2.83 -7.09
C LEU A 822 25.61 3.50 -7.75
N SER A 823 26.82 3.08 -7.35
CA SER A 823 28.07 3.55 -7.93
C SER A 823 29.04 2.40 -8.22
N GLY A 824 29.99 2.61 -9.13
CA GLY A 824 30.95 1.59 -9.57
C GLY A 824 31.32 1.81 -11.04
N PHE A 825 32.07 0.87 -11.63
CA PHE A 825 32.37 0.91 -13.08
C PHE A 825 31.11 0.70 -13.93
N ALA A 826 30.22 -0.19 -13.46
CA ALA A 826 28.89 -0.37 -14.01
C ALA A 826 27.89 -0.54 -12.86
N THR A 827 26.65 -0.14 -13.10
CA THR A 827 25.57 -0.20 -12.12
C THR A 827 24.34 -0.78 -12.78
N TYR A 828 23.62 -1.62 -12.05
CA TYR A 828 22.36 -2.22 -12.51
C TYR A 828 21.39 -2.25 -11.34
N ARG A 829 20.25 -1.55 -11.44
CA ARG A 829 19.20 -1.62 -10.41
C ARG A 829 18.63 -3.03 -10.33
N TYR A 830 18.28 -3.58 -11.49
CA TYR A 830 17.80 -4.96 -11.64
C TYR A 830 18.62 -5.64 -12.74
N TYR A 831 19.04 -6.90 -12.52
CA TYR A 831 19.86 -7.62 -13.48
C TYR A 831 19.48 -9.09 -13.64
N TRP A 832 19.69 -9.58 -14.88
CA TRP A 832 19.42 -10.93 -15.34
C TRP A 832 17.93 -11.29 -15.30
N LYS A 833 17.48 -12.08 -14.32
CA LYS A 833 16.06 -12.40 -14.15
C LYS A 833 15.34 -11.46 -13.19
N ALA A 834 16.05 -10.60 -12.45
CA ALA A 834 15.40 -9.56 -11.68
C ALA A 834 14.90 -8.48 -12.64
N VAL A 835 13.63 -8.13 -12.53
CA VAL A 835 12.96 -7.12 -13.37
C VAL A 835 12.25 -6.16 -12.42
N GLU A 836 12.26 -4.87 -12.78
CA GLU A 836 11.49 -3.85 -12.09
C GLU A 836 9.99 -4.13 -12.26
N GLY A 837 9.27 -4.39 -11.16
CA GLY A 837 7.83 -4.56 -11.14
C GLY A 837 7.10 -3.31 -10.66
N THR A 838 5.80 -3.47 -10.37
CA THR A 838 4.90 -2.39 -9.94
C THR A 838 5.43 -1.66 -8.72
N GLY A 839 5.31 -0.33 -8.69
CA GLY A 839 5.65 0.50 -7.52
C GLY A 839 7.15 0.63 -7.22
N CYS A 840 8.03 -0.03 -7.96
CA CYS A 840 9.47 0.19 -7.81
C CYS A 840 9.85 1.61 -8.22
N ILE A 841 10.77 2.21 -7.47
CA ILE A 841 11.22 3.58 -7.69
C ILE A 841 12.76 3.68 -7.68
N GLU A 842 13.26 4.84 -8.12
CA GLU A 842 14.68 5.21 -8.04
C GLU A 842 14.72 6.67 -7.56
N ALA A 843 14.62 6.86 -6.24
CA ALA A 843 14.57 8.20 -5.66
C ALA A 843 15.35 8.27 -4.34
N ASP A 844 15.77 9.47 -3.95
CA ASP A 844 16.44 9.64 -2.65
C ASP A 844 15.45 9.28 -1.54
N PRO A 845 15.74 8.29 -0.66
CA PRO A 845 14.85 7.93 0.44
C PRO A 845 14.60 9.06 1.44
N MET A 846 15.45 10.09 1.46
CA MET A 846 15.33 11.23 2.38
C MET A 846 15.25 10.79 3.85
N TYR A 847 16.25 10.05 4.35
CA TYR A 847 16.32 9.69 5.77
C TYR A 847 16.49 10.93 6.68
N VAL A 848 15.95 10.91 7.89
CA VAL A 848 16.07 12.00 8.88
C VAL A 848 17.54 12.33 9.16
N THR A 849 18.37 11.33 9.48
CA THR A 849 19.82 11.50 9.65
C THR A 849 20.54 10.19 9.31
N PRO A 850 20.94 9.96 8.04
CA PRO A 850 21.64 8.75 7.64
C PRO A 850 22.84 8.43 8.55
N GLY A 851 23.02 7.16 8.91
CA GLY A 851 24.05 6.69 9.86
C GLY A 851 23.65 6.73 11.34
N SER A 852 22.56 7.42 11.70
CA SER A 852 22.04 7.40 13.08
C SER A 852 20.53 7.18 13.17
N ASP A 853 19.77 7.73 12.22
CA ASP A 853 18.31 7.71 12.18
C ASP A 853 17.83 7.53 10.74
N TYR A 854 17.29 6.34 10.47
CA TYR A 854 16.84 5.90 9.15
C TYR A 854 15.32 6.05 8.95
N HIS A 855 14.61 6.74 9.85
CA HIS A 855 13.23 7.15 9.58
C HIS A 855 13.17 8.03 8.33
N LEU A 856 12.08 7.94 7.58
CA LEU A 856 11.84 8.78 6.42
C LEU A 856 11.46 10.20 6.86
N GLN A 857 11.97 11.21 6.17
CA GLN A 857 11.50 12.58 6.32
C GLN A 857 10.13 12.74 5.64
N SER A 858 9.31 13.66 6.15
CA SER A 858 8.05 14.02 5.49
C SER A 858 8.29 14.49 4.05
N GLY A 859 7.52 13.91 3.12
CA GLY A 859 7.66 14.13 1.69
C GLY A 859 8.72 13.23 1.04
N SER A 860 9.23 12.23 1.77
CA SER A 860 10.05 11.18 1.17
C SER A 860 9.26 10.47 0.07
N PRO A 861 9.89 10.15 -1.07
CA PRO A 861 9.24 9.35 -2.12
C PRO A 861 8.98 7.89 -1.68
N CYS A 862 9.55 7.46 -0.55
CA CYS A 862 9.33 6.13 0.05
C CYS A 862 8.20 6.14 1.10
N GLU A 863 7.67 7.30 1.47
CA GLU A 863 6.60 7.46 2.47
C GLU A 863 5.24 7.15 1.81
N GLY A 864 4.54 6.12 2.31
CA GLY A 864 3.23 5.67 1.83
C GLY A 864 3.18 5.12 0.41
N THR A 865 4.32 4.77 -0.19
CA THR A 865 4.43 4.30 -1.58
C THR A 865 4.76 2.81 -1.73
N GLY A 866 4.91 2.12 -0.61
CA GLY A 866 5.00 0.67 -0.53
C GLY A 866 3.69 -0.03 -0.91
N ASP A 867 3.76 -1.35 -0.99
CA ASP A 867 2.62 -2.24 -1.12
C ASP A 867 1.60 -1.95 -0.01
N GLY A 868 0.31 -1.94 -0.36
CA GLY A 868 -0.75 -1.55 0.59
C GLY A 868 -0.74 -0.08 1.05
N GLY A 869 0.11 0.78 0.47
CA GLY A 869 0.30 2.15 0.93
C GLY A 869 1.21 2.28 2.16
N ASP A 870 1.98 1.24 2.47
CA ASP A 870 2.99 1.26 3.55
C ASP A 870 4.18 2.17 3.22
N ASP A 871 4.92 2.61 4.23
CA ASP A 871 6.26 3.14 4.02
C ASP A 871 7.20 2.02 3.53
N MET A 872 8.12 2.31 2.60
CA MET A 872 9.19 1.37 2.26
C MET A 872 10.27 1.36 3.35
N GLY A 873 10.97 0.25 3.51
CA GLY A 873 12.13 0.10 4.38
C GLY A 873 11.82 -0.40 5.80
N CYS A 874 12.82 -0.40 6.68
CA CYS A 874 12.77 -1.09 7.98
C CYS A 874 11.75 -0.55 8.98
N TYR A 875 11.26 0.67 8.77
CA TYR A 875 10.22 1.28 9.60
C TYR A 875 8.82 1.20 8.97
N GLY A 876 8.69 0.50 7.83
CA GLY A 876 7.44 0.26 7.14
C GLY A 876 6.70 -1.00 7.59
N GLY A 877 5.44 -1.11 7.14
CA GLY A 877 4.55 -2.23 7.43
C GLY A 877 3.96 -2.25 8.84
N SER A 878 3.15 -3.28 9.11
CA SER A 878 2.44 -3.50 10.37
C SER A 878 3.35 -3.75 11.58
N THR A 879 4.64 -4.02 11.33
CA THR A 879 5.56 -4.59 12.30
C THR A 879 6.94 -3.93 12.27
N PRO A 880 7.06 -2.59 12.30
CA PRO A 880 8.30 -1.89 12.01
C PRO A 880 9.43 -2.22 13.00
N LEU A 881 10.67 -1.95 12.59
CA LEU A 881 11.82 -1.92 13.48
C LEU A 881 11.54 -0.90 14.62
N PRO A 882 11.72 -1.27 15.90
CA PRO A 882 11.41 -0.38 17.03
C PRO A 882 12.40 0.77 17.24
#